data_AF-A0A8T6D836-F1
#
_entry.id   AF-A0A8T6D836-F1
#
_cell.length_a   1.000
_cell.length_b   1.000
_cell.length_c   1.000
_cell.angle_alpha   90.00
_cell.angle_beta   90.00
_cell.angle_gamma   90.00
#
_symmetry.space_group_name_H-M   'P 1'
#
loop_
_entity.id
_entity.type
_entity.pdbx_description
1 polymer ?
#
loop_
_entity_poly.entity_id
_entity_poly.type
_entity_poly.pdbx_seq_one_letter_code
_entity_poly.pdbx_strand_id
1 'polypeptide(L)'
;MLPDSGQIAALPANAGRHPIFRVACMFALAGLIAVVFSSGFTDRAAATHHDCGFVLGFAGLQALIPDAVGDCLENEQHNPGDGITRQATTGGVLTWHKASNWTGFTDGYHTWVNGPLGLQQRLAIERFDWEPESIALSAVADADAQTLAYVTAAIALYEESGLEATTAHYNSQASIEGERSLILVEKATLRALAAPIFRNLVGATLPPGHSLARVVRAVDENGVWLNHLQTNPVTGQREPKRSYFVLHDGLVFGSGHFSVRANLAGIIREYVSNAITLYRNRGLDAAVKYYNSRASVDGELYLFLMDPEDIYLVHPIFPHLRGTDIKDVVGSNGYELGIEIAKATPEGHWVEYLWPNPVTGREEPKTTWVVRYDGHIFASGYYTPDPDAEPPAYVGADPREFTVDYVQRAIERYERDGLESMTQFYNSVAAFEGQFYLFATDANDIYFVHPLLPRLIGTDIKEVKGDDGFELGKELAKATEDQGVWVEYLWPHPATLRDALKVSYAIRHDGLLFASGYYPTPDNREEHTQAYVQAAIDLYESEGLDATVAHYSSTESFDGATFLFLIGADDNYLVHPLLPQRVGTDVKLVRARGVDGAVYNYGEQIAGVTEEGRWFHNLRPGAQGTGSAVHAWVIRHDGLIFGSAYFDDD
;
A
#
# COMPACT_ATOMS: atom_id res chain seq x y z
N MET A 1 -10.69 53.84 26.85
CA MET A 1 -9.79 54.76 27.55
C MET A 1 -8.44 54.07 27.68
N LEU A 2 -7.47 54.54 26.89
CA LEU A 2 -6.03 54.55 27.21
C LEU A 2 -5.79 55.40 28.48
N PRO A 3 -4.61 55.41 29.15
CA PRO A 3 -3.24 55.33 28.58
C PRO A 3 -2.24 54.53 29.47
N ASP A 4 -0.92 54.41 29.31
CA ASP A 4 0.18 54.84 28.39
C ASP A 4 1.39 53.94 28.83
N SER A 5 2.14 53.25 27.96
CA SER A 5 3.32 53.65 27.16
C SER A 5 4.67 53.86 27.91
N GLY A 6 5.76 53.32 27.32
CA GLY A 6 7.18 53.54 27.69
C GLY A 6 8.07 52.28 27.58
N GLN A 7 8.42 51.81 26.37
CA GLN A 7 9.67 52.04 25.61
C GLN A 7 11.03 51.61 26.24
N ILE A 8 11.58 50.53 25.65
CA ILE A 8 12.91 50.34 25.01
C ILE A 8 14.18 50.91 25.69
N ALA A 9 15.16 50.03 25.94
CA ALA A 9 16.59 50.30 25.74
C ALA A 9 17.40 49.01 25.45
N ALA A 10 18.09 48.99 24.32
CA ALA A 10 19.14 48.05 23.95
C ALA A 10 20.52 48.51 24.47
N LEU A 11 21.55 47.63 24.39
CA LEU A 11 23.01 47.85 24.23
C LEU A 11 23.79 46.62 24.82
N PRO A 12 25.09 46.38 24.50
CA PRO A 12 25.79 46.49 23.22
C PRO A 12 26.74 45.29 22.91
N ALA A 13 27.21 45.25 21.66
CA ALA A 13 28.39 44.47 21.23
C ALA A 13 29.69 45.16 21.68
N ASN A 14 30.75 44.39 21.97
CA ASN A 14 32.11 44.93 22.03
C ASN A 14 33.17 43.88 21.66
N ALA A 15 34.15 44.35 20.90
CA ALA A 15 35.26 43.58 20.31
C ALA A 15 36.62 44.03 20.90
N GLY A 16 37.63 43.15 20.79
CA GLY A 16 39.06 43.44 20.95
C GLY A 16 39.72 42.86 22.22
N ARG A 17 41.02 42.49 22.28
CA ARG A 17 42.11 42.17 21.33
C ARG A 17 43.35 41.87 22.21
N HIS A 18 44.16 40.85 21.81
CA HIS A 18 45.61 40.61 22.09
C HIS A 18 46.09 40.14 23.50
N PRO A 19 47.33 39.60 23.67
CA PRO A 19 48.48 39.37 22.73
C PRO A 19 49.05 37.92 22.68
N ILE A 20 49.58 37.42 21.55
CA ILE A 20 51.00 37.26 21.14
C ILE A 20 52.01 36.84 22.23
N PHE A 21 52.55 35.62 22.11
CA PHE A 21 53.95 35.29 22.40
C PHE A 21 54.51 34.27 21.39
N ARG A 22 55.61 34.64 20.73
CA ARG A 22 56.50 33.78 19.91
C ARG A 22 57.81 33.62 20.68
N VAL A 23 58.35 32.40 20.78
CA VAL A 23 59.81 32.17 20.81
C VAL A 23 60.11 30.86 20.09
N ALA A 24 61.01 30.94 19.12
CA ALA A 24 61.59 29.85 18.35
C ALA A 24 62.93 29.43 18.96
N CYS A 25 63.36 28.18 18.74
CA CYS A 25 64.79 27.86 18.65
C CYS A 25 65.04 26.61 17.78
N MET A 26 65.92 26.83 16.81
CA MET A 26 66.42 25.96 15.74
C MET A 26 67.71 25.25 16.19
N PHE A 27 68.15 24.22 15.44
CA PHE A 27 69.52 23.76 15.07
C PHE A 27 69.52 22.22 14.95
N ALA A 28 69.49 21.56 13.78
CA ALA A 28 70.40 21.52 12.61
C ALA A 28 71.71 20.73 12.82
N LEU A 29 71.92 19.63 12.06
CA LEU A 29 73.09 19.31 11.19
C LEU A 29 72.94 17.87 10.59
N ALA A 30 72.73 17.70 9.28
CA ALA A 30 73.68 17.49 8.15
C ALA A 30 74.49 16.17 8.20
N GLY A 31 74.78 15.42 7.13
CA GLY A 31 74.62 15.50 5.66
C GLY A 31 74.64 14.06 5.10
N LEU A 32 74.81 13.71 3.82
CA LEU A 32 75.47 14.37 2.70
C LEU A 32 75.28 13.48 1.43
N ILE A 33 74.90 14.07 0.27
CA ILE A 33 75.31 13.79 -1.15
C ILE A 33 74.95 12.40 -1.78
N ALA A 34 74.42 12.23 -3.01
CA ALA A 34 74.67 12.89 -4.30
C ALA A 34 73.51 12.75 -5.33
N VAL A 35 73.59 13.60 -6.36
CA VAL A 35 72.69 13.88 -7.50
C VAL A 35 72.84 12.89 -8.66
N VAL A 36 71.73 12.51 -9.34
CA VAL A 36 71.59 12.50 -10.82
C VAL A 36 70.12 12.74 -11.22
N PHE A 37 69.88 13.69 -12.12
CA PHE A 37 68.59 14.00 -12.77
C PHE A 37 68.18 12.93 -13.79
N SER A 38 66.94 12.44 -13.76
CA SER A 38 66.07 12.28 -14.94
C SER A 38 64.64 11.86 -14.54
N SER A 39 63.66 12.65 -14.99
CA SER A 39 62.29 12.27 -15.42
C SER A 39 61.65 10.97 -14.89
N GLY A 40 60.53 11.11 -14.19
CA GLY A 40 59.58 10.01 -13.94
C GLY A 40 58.55 10.35 -12.86
N PHE A 41 57.43 10.94 -13.25
CA PHE A 41 56.16 10.74 -12.54
C PHE A 41 55.62 9.35 -12.94
N THR A 42 54.79 8.77 -12.06
CA THR A 42 54.16 7.43 -12.04
C THR A 42 55.06 6.38 -11.35
N ASP A 43 54.56 5.60 -10.38
CA ASP A 43 53.48 4.65 -10.58
C ASP A 43 52.38 4.62 -9.53
N ARG A 44 51.18 4.55 -10.10
CA ARG A 44 49.89 4.18 -9.51
C ARG A 44 49.92 2.68 -9.23
N ALA A 45 49.24 2.26 -8.17
CA ALA A 45 49.03 0.86 -7.84
C ALA A 45 48.57 0.06 -9.06
N ALA A 46 49.27 -1.04 -9.35
CA ALA A 46 48.84 -2.02 -10.34
C ALA A 46 47.61 -2.76 -9.80
N ALA A 47 46.45 -2.43 -10.37
CA ALA A 47 45.25 -3.22 -10.24
C ALA A 47 45.45 -4.56 -10.97
N THR A 48 44.91 -5.61 -10.39
CA THR A 48 44.86 -6.96 -10.95
C THR A 48 44.26 -6.94 -12.35
N HIS A 49 45.04 -7.38 -13.34
CA HIS A 49 44.56 -7.66 -14.70
C HIS A 49 43.45 -8.71 -14.64
N HIS A 50 42.21 -8.30 -14.93
CA HIS A 50 41.14 -9.23 -15.24
C HIS A 50 41.34 -9.71 -16.69
N ASP A 51 41.30 -11.02 -16.91
CA ASP A 51 41.38 -11.70 -18.22
C ASP A 51 40.08 -11.50 -19.05
N CYS A 52 39.49 -10.30 -18.98
CA CYS A 52 38.41 -9.92 -19.87
C CYS A 52 38.98 -9.18 -21.09
N GLY A 53 38.31 -9.36 -22.22
CA GLY A 53 38.68 -8.69 -23.45
C GLY A 53 37.44 -8.09 -24.11
N PHE A 54 37.64 -6.95 -24.76
CA PHE A 54 36.67 -6.48 -25.74
C PHE A 54 36.87 -7.26 -27.03
N VAL A 55 35.79 -7.78 -27.59
CA VAL A 55 35.80 -8.51 -28.87
C VAL A 55 34.80 -7.91 -29.84
N LEU A 56 34.96 -8.18 -31.14
CA LEU A 56 34.02 -7.80 -32.19
C LEU A 56 33.63 -6.30 -32.15
N GLY A 57 32.32 -6.01 -32.17
CA GLY A 57 31.81 -4.64 -32.19
C GLY A 57 32.07 -3.86 -30.89
N PHE A 58 32.31 -4.54 -29.76
CA PHE A 58 32.68 -3.91 -28.50
C PHE A 58 34.13 -3.46 -28.50
N ALA A 59 35.04 -4.24 -29.11
CA ALA A 59 36.41 -3.78 -29.35
C ALA A 59 36.44 -2.54 -30.25
N GLY A 60 35.61 -2.53 -31.30
CA GLY A 60 35.47 -1.38 -32.19
C GLY A 60 34.96 -0.14 -31.48
N LEU A 61 33.94 -0.27 -30.62
CA LEU A 61 33.36 0.85 -29.89
C LEU A 61 34.31 1.37 -28.79
N GLN A 62 34.96 0.49 -28.06
CA GLN A 62 35.94 0.88 -27.04
C GLN A 62 37.14 1.60 -27.65
N ALA A 63 37.60 1.21 -28.84
CA ALA A 63 38.67 1.93 -29.54
C ALA A 63 38.27 3.35 -29.97
N LEU A 64 36.98 3.62 -30.18
CA LEU A 64 36.48 4.95 -30.58
C LEU A 64 36.26 5.88 -29.38
N ILE A 65 35.89 5.34 -28.21
CA ILE A 65 35.61 6.10 -26.98
C ILE A 65 36.25 5.46 -25.74
N PRO A 66 37.59 5.30 -25.71
CA PRO A 66 38.27 4.52 -24.68
C PRO A 66 38.11 5.14 -23.28
N ASP A 67 38.11 6.47 -23.17
CA ASP A 67 37.98 7.17 -21.89
C ASP A 67 36.56 7.07 -21.30
N ALA A 68 35.54 6.95 -22.16
CA ALA A 68 34.16 6.82 -21.71
C ALA A 68 33.84 5.39 -21.29
N VAL A 69 34.30 4.40 -22.07
CA VAL A 69 34.06 2.97 -21.80
C VAL A 69 34.92 2.47 -20.64
N GLY A 70 36.19 2.86 -20.60
CA GLY A 70 37.14 2.40 -19.60
C GLY A 70 37.55 0.92 -19.78
N ASP A 71 37.93 0.29 -18.66
CA ASP A 71 38.41 -1.08 -18.61
C ASP A 71 37.24 -2.06 -18.56
N CYS A 72 37.41 -3.26 -19.10
CA CYS A 72 36.39 -4.30 -18.96
C CYS A 72 36.34 -4.80 -17.51
N LEU A 73 35.13 -5.14 -17.05
CA LEU A 73 34.92 -5.80 -15.75
C LEU A 73 34.59 -7.29 -15.94
N GLU A 74 34.06 -7.66 -17.10
CA GLU A 74 33.66 -9.01 -17.47
C GLU A 74 33.74 -9.22 -18.99
N ASN A 75 33.64 -10.47 -19.46
CA ASN A 75 33.49 -10.78 -20.90
C ASN A 75 32.03 -10.57 -21.36
N GLU A 76 31.82 -10.40 -22.67
CA GLU A 76 30.48 -10.18 -23.22
C GLU A 76 29.51 -11.34 -22.92
N GLN A 77 28.30 -11.01 -22.43
CA GLN A 77 27.25 -11.95 -22.09
C GLN A 77 26.07 -11.79 -23.05
N HIS A 78 25.72 -12.84 -23.77
CA HIS A 78 24.56 -12.86 -24.66
C HIS A 78 23.32 -13.37 -23.93
N ASN A 79 22.24 -12.59 -23.91
CA ASN A 79 20.95 -13.04 -23.41
C ASN A 79 20.06 -13.52 -24.58
N PRO A 80 19.75 -14.83 -24.67
CA PRO A 80 18.90 -15.36 -25.74
C PRO A 80 17.45 -14.85 -25.68
N GLY A 81 16.97 -14.41 -24.51
CA GLY A 81 15.58 -14.01 -24.29
C GLY A 81 15.22 -12.61 -24.84
N ASP A 82 16.17 -11.67 -24.83
CA ASP A 82 15.99 -10.32 -25.38
C ASP A 82 16.84 -10.08 -26.66
N GLY A 83 17.76 -11.00 -27.00
CA GLY A 83 18.65 -10.88 -28.15
C GLY A 83 19.70 -9.78 -27.99
N ILE A 84 19.96 -9.32 -26.76
CA ILE A 84 20.93 -8.28 -26.43
C ILE A 84 22.18 -8.93 -25.84
N THR A 85 23.34 -8.55 -26.37
CA THR A 85 24.63 -8.85 -25.76
C THR A 85 25.06 -7.65 -24.92
N ARG A 86 25.53 -7.87 -23.69
CA ARG A 86 25.98 -6.81 -22.77
C ARG A 86 27.40 -7.10 -22.26
N GLN A 87 28.17 -6.06 -21.96
CA GLN A 87 29.46 -6.18 -21.27
C GLN A 87 29.63 -5.02 -20.30
N ALA A 88 29.77 -5.30 -19.00
CA ALA A 88 30.07 -4.29 -18.00
C ALA A 88 31.53 -3.81 -18.08
N THR A 89 31.73 -2.51 -17.86
CA THR A 89 33.01 -1.81 -17.94
C THR A 89 33.11 -0.79 -16.80
N THR A 90 34.30 -0.24 -16.53
CA THR A 90 34.47 0.75 -15.46
C THR A 90 33.74 2.07 -15.72
N GLY A 91 33.43 2.38 -16.97
CA GLY A 91 32.68 3.59 -17.34
C GLY A 91 31.18 3.39 -17.50
N GLY A 92 30.69 2.15 -17.60
CA GLY A 92 29.28 1.86 -17.88
C GLY A 92 29.05 0.51 -18.55
N VAL A 93 28.04 0.41 -19.40
CA VAL A 93 27.64 -0.86 -20.05
C VAL A 93 27.68 -0.74 -21.56
N LEU A 94 28.41 -1.66 -22.21
CA LEU A 94 28.36 -1.90 -23.64
C LEU A 94 27.17 -2.80 -23.97
N THR A 95 26.49 -2.52 -25.08
CA THR A 95 25.30 -3.24 -25.53
C THR A 95 25.33 -3.45 -27.04
N TRP A 96 24.98 -4.64 -27.50
CA TRP A 96 24.77 -4.94 -28.92
C TRP A 96 23.39 -5.54 -29.09
N HIS A 97 22.61 -4.96 -29.99
CA HIS A 97 21.25 -5.40 -30.28
C HIS A 97 21.23 -6.23 -31.55
N LYS A 98 20.92 -7.53 -31.46
CA LYS A 98 20.85 -8.41 -32.64
C LYS A 98 19.84 -7.94 -33.70
N ALA A 99 18.71 -7.39 -33.27
CA ALA A 99 17.63 -6.95 -34.18
C ALA A 99 18.01 -5.70 -35.00
N SER A 100 18.73 -4.77 -34.38
CA SER A 100 19.10 -3.46 -34.96
C SER A 100 20.55 -3.43 -35.48
N ASN A 101 21.33 -4.46 -35.15
CA ASN A 101 22.71 -4.70 -35.53
C ASN A 101 23.68 -3.52 -35.31
N TRP A 102 23.49 -2.74 -34.25
CA TRP A 102 24.42 -1.69 -33.82
C TRP A 102 24.96 -1.97 -32.41
N THR A 103 26.15 -1.44 -32.12
CA THR A 103 26.77 -1.44 -30.78
C THR A 103 26.64 -0.08 -30.14
N GLY A 104 26.39 -0.03 -28.83
CA GLY A 104 26.30 1.20 -28.07
C GLY A 104 26.84 1.07 -26.66
N PHE A 105 27.12 2.20 -26.03
CA PHE A 105 27.66 2.33 -24.69
C PHE A 105 26.82 3.35 -23.91
N THR A 106 26.54 3.10 -22.64
CA THR A 106 25.87 4.06 -21.75
C THR A 106 26.59 4.15 -20.42
N ASP A 107 26.79 5.38 -19.94
CA ASP A 107 27.30 5.70 -18.60
C ASP A 107 26.16 5.92 -17.58
N GLY A 108 24.91 5.73 -18.02
CA GLY A 108 23.69 5.99 -17.23
C GLY A 108 23.06 7.37 -17.47
N TYR A 109 23.77 8.29 -18.12
CA TYR A 109 23.28 9.65 -18.42
C TYR A 109 23.38 9.98 -19.92
N HIS A 110 24.47 9.61 -20.57
CA HIS A 110 24.70 9.69 -22.02
C HIS A 110 24.72 8.30 -22.64
N THR A 111 24.34 8.23 -23.92
CA THR A 111 24.48 7.02 -24.74
C THR A 111 25.24 7.35 -26.02
N TRP A 112 26.25 6.54 -26.31
CA TRP A 112 27.00 6.54 -27.56
C TRP A 112 26.55 5.36 -28.40
N VAL A 113 26.12 5.60 -29.63
CA VAL A 113 25.59 4.58 -30.54
C VAL A 113 26.41 4.58 -31.82
N ASN A 114 26.99 3.44 -32.18
CA ASN A 114 27.70 3.25 -33.44
C ASN A 114 26.74 2.70 -34.50
N GLY A 115 26.02 3.62 -35.14
CA GLY A 115 24.97 3.32 -36.10
C GLY A 115 25.35 3.62 -37.57
N PRO A 116 24.35 3.77 -38.46
CA PRO A 116 24.57 3.93 -39.90
C PRO A 116 25.28 5.23 -40.29
N LEU A 117 25.29 6.23 -39.41
CA LEU A 117 26.01 7.51 -39.59
C LEU A 117 27.33 7.57 -38.82
N GLY A 118 27.83 6.43 -38.33
CA GLY A 118 28.99 6.34 -37.46
C GLY A 118 28.65 6.54 -35.98
N LEU A 119 29.66 6.83 -35.16
CA LEU A 119 29.49 7.03 -33.73
C LEU A 119 28.80 8.37 -33.45
N GLN A 120 27.67 8.32 -32.76
CA GLN A 120 26.91 9.50 -32.37
C GLN A 120 26.56 9.42 -30.87
N GLN A 121 26.51 10.57 -30.20
CA GLN A 121 26.19 10.69 -28.77
C GLN A 121 24.88 11.44 -28.58
N ARG A 122 24.08 10.99 -27.62
CA ARG A 122 22.82 11.61 -27.19
C ARG A 122 22.60 11.42 -25.69
N LEU A 123 21.61 12.08 -25.11
CA LEU A 123 21.17 11.74 -23.75
C LEU A 123 20.54 10.34 -23.73
N ALA A 124 20.61 9.66 -22.58
CA ALA A 124 20.03 8.33 -22.41
C ALA A 124 18.51 8.31 -22.66
N ILE A 125 17.85 9.46 -22.42
CA ILE A 125 16.41 9.69 -22.62
C ILE A 125 16.02 10.05 -24.07
N GLU A 126 16.99 10.38 -24.93
CA GLU A 126 16.76 10.75 -26.33
C GLU A 126 16.99 9.53 -27.24
N ARG A 127 16.59 9.63 -28.52
CA ARG A 127 16.91 8.66 -29.58
C ARG A 127 17.13 9.41 -30.89
N PHE A 128 18.02 8.92 -31.76
CA PHE A 128 18.12 9.45 -33.13
C PHE A 128 16.94 8.97 -33.98
N ASP A 129 16.54 9.76 -34.99
CA ASP A 129 15.42 9.43 -35.89
C ASP A 129 15.57 8.09 -36.61
N TRP A 130 16.81 7.60 -36.77
CA TRP A 130 17.12 6.31 -37.38
C TRP A 130 17.25 5.16 -36.37
N GLU A 131 17.34 5.46 -35.06
CA GLU A 131 17.28 4.41 -34.04
C GLU A 131 15.86 3.84 -34.04
N PRO A 132 15.69 2.53 -34.25
CA PRO A 132 14.37 1.94 -34.21
C PRO A 132 13.74 2.22 -32.84
N GLU A 133 12.47 2.67 -32.84
CA GLU A 133 11.66 2.71 -31.62
C GLU A 133 11.78 1.37 -30.90
N SER A 134 12.00 1.42 -29.59
CA SER A 134 12.23 0.20 -28.81
C SER A 134 11.16 -0.85 -29.12
N ILE A 135 11.57 -2.12 -29.16
CA ILE A 135 10.66 -3.27 -29.32
C ILE A 135 9.48 -3.20 -28.32
N ALA A 136 9.64 -2.48 -27.20
CA ALA A 136 8.57 -2.21 -26.23
C ALA A 136 7.46 -1.28 -26.76
N LEU A 137 7.77 -0.23 -27.54
CA LEU A 137 6.75 0.64 -28.16
C LEU A 137 6.11 -0.01 -29.38
N SER A 138 6.88 -0.75 -30.19
CA SER A 138 6.31 -1.53 -31.31
C SER A 138 5.46 -2.71 -30.81
N ALA A 139 5.87 -3.39 -29.73
CA ALA A 139 5.06 -4.45 -29.10
C ALA A 139 3.82 -3.91 -28.38
N VAL A 140 3.85 -2.70 -27.82
CA VAL A 140 2.66 -2.03 -27.24
C VAL A 140 1.69 -1.60 -28.34
N ALA A 141 2.18 -1.04 -29.45
CA ALA A 141 1.35 -0.70 -30.61
C ALA A 141 0.74 -1.95 -31.27
N ASP A 142 1.51 -3.03 -31.39
CA ASP A 142 1.01 -4.32 -31.89
C ASP A 142 0.02 -4.97 -30.92
N ALA A 143 0.22 -4.85 -29.61
CA ALA A 143 -0.68 -5.43 -28.60
C ALA A 143 -2.00 -4.66 -28.44
N ASP A 144 -1.97 -3.33 -28.46
CA ASP A 144 -3.16 -2.46 -28.50
C ASP A 144 -3.93 -2.73 -29.81
N ALA A 145 -3.24 -2.82 -30.95
CA ALA A 145 -3.86 -3.13 -32.25
C ALA A 145 -4.51 -4.53 -32.28
N GLN A 146 -3.84 -5.55 -31.72
CA GLN A 146 -4.41 -6.89 -31.59
C GLN A 146 -5.59 -6.93 -30.62
N THR A 147 -5.55 -6.18 -29.51
CA THR A 147 -6.70 -6.06 -28.60
C THR A 147 -7.88 -5.39 -29.29
N LEU A 148 -7.64 -4.32 -30.06
CA LEU A 148 -8.68 -3.64 -30.82
C LEU A 148 -9.25 -4.56 -31.91
N ALA A 149 -8.40 -5.30 -32.62
CA ALA A 149 -8.83 -6.27 -33.62
C ALA A 149 -9.69 -7.38 -33.01
N TYR A 150 -9.32 -7.89 -31.83
CA TYR A 150 -10.07 -8.91 -31.10
C TYR A 150 -11.46 -8.40 -30.68
N VAL A 151 -11.54 -7.17 -30.13
CA VAL A 151 -12.83 -6.55 -29.77
C VAL A 151 -13.67 -6.27 -31.02
N THR A 152 -13.05 -5.81 -32.10
CA THR A 152 -13.73 -5.56 -33.38
C THR A 152 -14.29 -6.84 -33.99
N ALA A 153 -13.55 -7.95 -33.92
CA ALA A 153 -14.02 -9.25 -34.38
C ALA A 153 -15.24 -9.74 -33.57
N ALA A 154 -15.27 -9.45 -32.26
CA ALA A 154 -16.41 -9.79 -31.42
C ALA A 154 -17.67 -9.00 -31.79
N ILE A 155 -17.51 -7.70 -32.10
CA ILE A 155 -18.59 -6.85 -32.59
C ILE A 155 -19.07 -7.34 -33.95
N ALA A 156 -18.16 -7.64 -34.89
CA ALA A 156 -18.52 -8.16 -36.21
C ALA A 156 -19.29 -9.49 -36.12
N LEU A 157 -18.88 -10.42 -35.24
CA LEU A 157 -19.62 -11.66 -35.01
C LEU A 157 -21.02 -11.39 -34.46
N TYR A 158 -21.17 -10.41 -33.56
CA TYR A 158 -22.47 -9.98 -33.05
C TYR A 158 -23.35 -9.39 -34.15
N GLU A 159 -22.81 -8.52 -35.00
CA GLU A 159 -23.54 -7.93 -36.13
C GLU A 159 -23.98 -8.98 -37.16
N GLU A 160 -23.13 -9.98 -37.43
CA GLU A 160 -23.41 -11.02 -38.44
C GLU A 160 -24.35 -12.12 -37.91
N SER A 161 -24.10 -12.60 -36.68
CA SER A 161 -24.68 -13.84 -36.16
C SER A 161 -25.54 -13.66 -34.89
N GLY A 162 -25.59 -12.44 -34.34
CA GLY A 162 -26.39 -12.11 -33.17
C GLY A 162 -25.81 -12.56 -31.83
N LEU A 163 -26.43 -12.07 -30.75
CA LEU A 163 -25.94 -12.22 -29.37
C LEU A 163 -25.74 -13.66 -28.90
N GLU A 164 -26.66 -14.56 -29.26
CA GLU A 164 -26.60 -15.96 -28.84
C GLU A 164 -25.36 -16.67 -29.40
N ALA A 165 -25.08 -16.47 -30.70
CA ALA A 165 -23.90 -17.03 -31.34
C ALA A 165 -22.60 -16.42 -30.78
N THR A 166 -22.57 -15.10 -30.58
CA THR A 166 -21.40 -14.41 -30.02
C THR A 166 -21.10 -14.88 -28.60
N THR A 167 -22.11 -14.96 -27.72
CA THR A 167 -21.92 -15.41 -26.33
C THR A 167 -21.55 -16.89 -26.27
N ALA A 168 -22.08 -17.75 -27.15
CA ALA A 168 -21.68 -19.14 -27.24
C ALA A 168 -20.21 -19.29 -27.65
N HIS A 169 -19.75 -18.52 -28.64
CA HIS A 169 -18.35 -18.51 -29.07
C HIS A 169 -17.42 -17.99 -27.97
N TYR A 170 -17.69 -16.78 -27.46
CA TYR A 170 -16.78 -16.09 -26.54
C TYR A 170 -16.84 -16.55 -25.08
N ASN A 171 -17.77 -17.44 -24.71
CA ASN A 171 -17.68 -18.19 -23.45
C ASN A 171 -16.89 -19.49 -23.56
N SER A 172 -16.38 -19.83 -24.75
CA SER A 172 -15.53 -21.00 -24.96
C SER A 172 -14.06 -20.68 -24.69
N GLN A 173 -13.29 -21.68 -24.26
CA GLN A 173 -11.83 -21.56 -24.13
C GLN A 173 -11.14 -21.33 -25.48
N ALA A 174 -11.73 -21.82 -26.57
CA ALA A 174 -11.19 -21.66 -27.92
C ALA A 174 -11.23 -20.21 -28.41
N SER A 175 -12.03 -19.34 -27.78
CA SER A 175 -12.09 -17.91 -28.11
C SER A 175 -10.97 -17.08 -27.47
N ILE A 176 -10.15 -17.67 -26.59
CA ILE A 176 -9.07 -16.95 -25.91
C ILE A 176 -7.86 -16.87 -26.85
N GLU A 177 -7.38 -15.65 -27.10
CA GLU A 177 -6.21 -15.39 -27.96
C GLU A 177 -5.04 -14.88 -27.13
N GLY A 178 -4.14 -15.80 -26.76
CA GLY A 178 -3.06 -15.50 -25.82
C GLY A 178 -3.63 -15.11 -24.45
N GLU A 179 -3.48 -13.85 -24.09
CA GLU A 179 -3.98 -13.24 -22.85
C GLU A 179 -5.31 -12.48 -23.01
N ARG A 180 -5.84 -12.44 -24.24
CA ARG A 180 -7.06 -11.71 -24.59
C ARG A 180 -8.28 -12.59 -24.43
N SER A 181 -9.27 -12.07 -23.71
CA SER A 181 -10.55 -12.72 -23.49
C SER A 181 -11.66 -11.69 -23.47
N LEU A 182 -12.77 -11.98 -24.13
CA LEU A 182 -13.89 -11.05 -24.19
C LEU A 182 -14.58 -10.92 -22.83
N ILE A 183 -14.83 -9.67 -22.44
CA ILE A 183 -15.82 -9.26 -21.45
C ILE A 183 -16.95 -8.59 -22.22
N LEU A 184 -18.13 -9.20 -22.20
CA LEU A 184 -19.34 -8.66 -22.82
C LEU A 184 -20.37 -8.39 -21.75
N VAL A 185 -20.86 -7.15 -21.64
CA VAL A 185 -21.82 -6.75 -20.60
C VAL A 185 -22.95 -5.94 -21.21
N GLU A 186 -24.20 -6.26 -20.86
CA GLU A 186 -25.35 -5.41 -21.18
C GLU A 186 -25.31 -4.14 -20.33
N LYS A 187 -25.17 -2.98 -20.96
CA LYS A 187 -24.95 -1.71 -20.24
C LYS A 187 -26.13 -1.31 -19.35
N ALA A 188 -27.36 -1.55 -19.83
CA ALA A 188 -28.58 -1.14 -19.15
C ALA A 188 -28.79 -1.87 -17.82
N THR A 189 -28.49 -3.16 -17.79
CA THR A 189 -28.71 -4.03 -16.62
C THR A 189 -27.43 -4.31 -15.85
N LEU A 190 -26.27 -4.01 -16.42
CA LEU A 190 -24.95 -4.47 -15.99
C LEU A 190 -24.83 -5.99 -15.94
N ARG A 191 -25.63 -6.72 -16.72
CA ARG A 191 -25.54 -8.18 -16.80
C ARG A 191 -24.37 -8.59 -17.66
N ALA A 192 -23.41 -9.33 -17.11
CA ALA A 192 -22.32 -9.91 -17.89
C ALA A 192 -22.83 -11.10 -18.71
N LEU A 193 -22.51 -11.12 -19.99
CA LEU A 193 -23.00 -12.06 -21.00
C LEU A 193 -21.89 -12.99 -21.50
N ALA A 194 -20.65 -12.51 -21.56
CA ALA A 194 -19.48 -13.34 -21.84
C ALA A 194 -18.28 -12.94 -20.99
N ALA A 195 -17.60 -13.95 -20.43
CA ALA A 195 -16.37 -13.81 -19.64
C ALA A 195 -15.69 -15.18 -19.49
N PRO A 196 -14.94 -15.69 -20.48
CA PRO A 196 -14.51 -17.09 -20.53
C PRO A 196 -13.49 -17.46 -19.44
N ILE A 197 -12.77 -16.46 -18.91
CA ILE A 197 -11.85 -16.59 -17.78
C ILE A 197 -12.63 -16.48 -16.45
N PHE A 198 -13.52 -15.50 -16.33
CA PHE A 198 -14.34 -15.28 -15.15
C PHE A 198 -15.73 -15.91 -15.34
N ARG A 199 -15.78 -17.24 -15.50
CA ARG A 199 -17.04 -17.95 -15.80
C ARG A 199 -18.14 -17.68 -14.77
N ASN A 200 -17.76 -17.43 -13.53
CA ASN A 200 -18.67 -17.08 -12.43
C ASN A 200 -19.39 -15.73 -12.63
N LEU A 201 -18.89 -14.88 -13.53
CA LEU A 201 -19.47 -13.60 -13.88
C LEU A 201 -20.58 -13.75 -14.94
N VAL A 202 -20.54 -14.81 -15.75
CA VAL A 202 -21.49 -15.01 -16.86
C VAL A 202 -22.90 -15.19 -16.31
N GLY A 203 -23.80 -14.30 -16.72
CA GLY A 203 -25.18 -14.23 -16.25
C GLY A 203 -25.37 -13.46 -14.93
N ALA A 204 -24.32 -12.99 -14.29
CA ALA A 204 -24.41 -12.16 -13.09
C ALA A 204 -24.60 -10.68 -13.43
N THR A 205 -25.32 -9.94 -12.58
CA THR A 205 -25.39 -8.48 -12.63
C THR A 205 -24.22 -7.90 -11.84
N LEU A 206 -23.42 -7.02 -12.46
CA LEU A 206 -22.27 -6.42 -11.79
C LEU A 206 -22.74 -5.49 -10.65
N PRO A 207 -22.22 -5.66 -9.42
CA PRO A 207 -22.56 -4.80 -8.30
C PRO A 207 -22.20 -3.33 -8.57
N PRO A 208 -22.97 -2.34 -8.06
CA PRO A 208 -22.70 -0.91 -8.29
C PRO A 208 -21.29 -0.44 -7.89
N GLY A 209 -20.68 -1.07 -6.87
CA GLY A 209 -19.31 -0.76 -6.41
C GLY A 209 -18.20 -1.51 -7.15
N HIS A 210 -18.51 -2.45 -8.03
CA HIS A 210 -17.52 -3.24 -8.75
C HIS A 210 -16.74 -2.36 -9.74
N SER A 211 -15.42 -2.52 -9.84
CA SER A 211 -14.56 -1.72 -10.74
C SER A 211 -15.04 -1.80 -12.19
N LEU A 212 -15.30 -3.00 -12.71
CA LEU A 212 -15.87 -3.21 -14.04
C LEU A 212 -17.26 -2.54 -14.23
N ALA A 213 -18.12 -2.49 -13.21
CA ALA A 213 -19.41 -1.81 -13.33
C ALA A 213 -19.25 -0.31 -13.54
N ARG A 214 -18.25 0.31 -12.90
CA ARG A 214 -17.91 1.73 -13.11
C ARG A 214 -17.45 1.98 -14.54
N VAL A 215 -16.60 1.10 -15.07
CA VAL A 215 -16.15 1.13 -16.46
C VAL A 215 -17.34 1.04 -17.41
N VAL A 216 -18.17 -0.01 -17.30
CA VAL A 216 -19.32 -0.23 -18.19
C VAL A 216 -20.29 0.96 -18.20
N ARG A 217 -20.47 1.64 -17.06
CA ARG A 217 -21.31 2.85 -16.99
C ARG A 217 -20.69 4.04 -17.72
N ALA A 218 -19.37 4.22 -17.62
CA ALA A 218 -18.65 5.37 -18.16
C ALA A 218 -18.33 5.24 -19.67
N VAL A 219 -18.16 4.02 -20.19
CA VAL A 219 -17.81 3.74 -21.59
C VAL A 219 -18.88 4.23 -22.56
N ASP A 220 -18.49 4.90 -23.64
CA ASP A 220 -19.37 5.30 -24.74
C ASP A 220 -18.97 4.65 -26.08
N GLU A 221 -19.58 5.10 -27.18
CA GLU A 221 -19.34 4.58 -28.53
C GLU A 221 -17.95 4.90 -29.08
N ASN A 222 -17.23 5.88 -28.50
CA ASN A 222 -15.85 6.19 -28.89
C ASN A 222 -14.85 5.18 -28.29
N GLY A 223 -15.29 4.47 -27.24
CA GLY A 223 -14.49 3.54 -26.47
C GLY A 223 -13.43 4.21 -25.61
N VAL A 224 -12.84 3.43 -24.71
CA VAL A 224 -11.88 3.90 -23.71
C VAL A 224 -10.82 2.84 -23.44
N TRP A 225 -9.58 3.30 -23.34
CA TRP A 225 -8.46 2.51 -22.85
C TRP A 225 -8.28 2.74 -21.35
N LEU A 226 -8.08 1.66 -20.60
CA LEU A 226 -7.91 1.69 -19.15
C LEU A 226 -6.71 0.86 -18.75
N ASN A 227 -5.90 1.39 -17.84
CA ASN A 227 -4.84 0.63 -17.18
C ASN A 227 -5.27 0.28 -15.75
N HIS A 228 -5.08 -0.97 -15.35
CA HIS A 228 -5.45 -1.45 -14.01
C HIS A 228 -4.61 -2.67 -13.64
N LEU A 229 -4.69 -3.15 -12.39
CA LEU A 229 -4.06 -4.40 -11.98
C LEU A 229 -5.07 -5.54 -12.01
N GLN A 230 -4.73 -6.64 -12.67
CA GLN A 230 -5.53 -7.86 -12.70
C GLN A 230 -4.65 -9.08 -12.43
N THR A 231 -5.19 -10.09 -11.75
CA THR A 231 -4.49 -11.38 -11.63
C THR A 231 -4.36 -12.01 -13.01
N ASN A 232 -3.12 -12.20 -13.48
CA ASN A 232 -2.83 -12.92 -14.69
C ASN A 232 -3.15 -14.40 -14.47
N PRO A 233 -4.12 -14.97 -15.20
CA PRO A 233 -4.55 -16.36 -15.01
C PRO A 233 -3.47 -17.38 -15.40
N VAL A 234 -2.43 -16.96 -16.13
CA VAL A 234 -1.30 -17.82 -16.52
C VAL A 234 -0.24 -17.84 -15.43
N THR A 235 0.14 -16.68 -14.89
CA THR A 235 1.22 -16.59 -13.88
C THR A 235 0.72 -16.66 -12.45
N GLY A 236 -0.59 -16.45 -12.23
CA GLY A 236 -1.19 -16.30 -10.90
C GLY A 236 -0.86 -14.97 -10.22
N GLN A 237 -0.01 -14.11 -10.81
CA GLN A 237 0.43 -12.85 -10.22
C GLN A 237 -0.51 -11.70 -10.59
N ARG A 238 -0.68 -10.70 -9.70
CA ARG A 238 -1.30 -9.44 -10.12
C ARG A 238 -0.33 -8.70 -11.03
N GLU A 239 -0.78 -8.45 -12.25
CA GLU A 239 0.01 -7.80 -13.28
C GLU A 239 -0.76 -6.61 -13.85
N PRO A 240 -0.04 -5.57 -14.31
CA PRO A 240 -0.61 -4.49 -15.12
C PRO A 240 -1.39 -5.06 -16.29
N LYS A 241 -2.64 -4.63 -16.45
CA LYS A 241 -3.48 -4.95 -17.59
C LYS A 241 -3.98 -3.68 -18.24
N ARG A 242 -3.80 -3.60 -19.54
CA ARG A 242 -4.36 -2.55 -20.39
C ARG A 242 -5.55 -3.14 -21.12
N SER A 243 -6.72 -2.52 -20.99
CA SER A 243 -7.97 -3.02 -21.57
C SER A 243 -8.70 -1.92 -22.31
N TYR A 244 -9.25 -2.29 -23.46
CA TYR A 244 -10.13 -1.45 -24.25
C TYR A 244 -11.56 -1.87 -24.02
N PHE A 245 -12.44 -0.89 -23.84
CA PHE A 245 -13.89 -1.10 -23.72
C PHE A 245 -14.62 -0.15 -24.65
N VAL A 246 -15.65 -0.62 -25.35
CA VAL A 246 -16.47 0.19 -26.26
C VAL A 246 -17.94 -0.21 -26.18
N LEU A 247 -18.83 0.77 -26.28
CA LEU A 247 -20.27 0.56 -26.34
C LEU A 247 -20.71 0.36 -27.79
N HIS A 248 -21.48 -0.71 -28.05
CA HIS A 248 -22.11 -0.98 -29.33
C HIS A 248 -23.47 -1.66 -29.09
N ASP A 249 -24.55 -1.12 -29.64
CA ASP A 249 -25.92 -1.66 -29.50
C ASP A 249 -26.37 -1.94 -28.05
N GLY A 250 -25.99 -1.06 -27.11
CA GLY A 250 -26.33 -1.23 -25.69
C GLY A 250 -25.49 -2.30 -24.96
N LEU A 251 -24.53 -2.93 -25.65
CA LEU A 251 -23.58 -3.89 -25.12
C LEU A 251 -22.19 -3.25 -25.03
N VAL A 252 -21.51 -3.43 -23.90
CA VAL A 252 -20.11 -3.05 -23.74
C VAL A 252 -19.24 -4.26 -24.05
N PHE A 253 -18.45 -4.14 -25.11
CA PHE A 253 -17.42 -5.10 -25.49
C PHE A 253 -16.09 -4.64 -24.91
N GLY A 254 -15.36 -5.55 -24.28
CA GLY A 254 -14.02 -5.24 -23.80
C GLY A 254 -13.09 -6.43 -23.79
N SER A 255 -11.81 -6.15 -23.99
CA SER A 255 -10.73 -7.11 -23.87
C SER A 255 -9.45 -6.37 -23.52
N GLY A 256 -8.41 -7.09 -23.13
CA GLY A 256 -7.14 -6.49 -22.76
C GLY A 256 -6.01 -7.47 -22.75
N HIS A 257 -4.82 -6.94 -22.54
CA HIS A 257 -3.57 -7.68 -22.47
C HIS A 257 -2.76 -7.19 -21.27
N PHE A 258 -1.98 -8.09 -20.66
CA PHE A 258 -1.08 -7.71 -19.59
C PHE A 258 0.08 -6.92 -20.17
N SER A 259 0.32 -5.74 -19.59
CA SER A 259 1.53 -4.98 -19.89
C SER A 259 2.69 -5.58 -19.10
N VAL A 260 3.85 -5.63 -19.72
CA VAL A 260 5.12 -5.93 -19.01
C VAL A 260 5.22 -5.00 -17.80
N ARG A 261 5.75 -5.48 -16.66
CA ARG A 261 5.97 -4.72 -15.41
C ARG A 261 6.55 -3.30 -15.63
N ALA A 262 7.24 -3.07 -16.74
CA ALA A 262 7.70 -1.77 -17.22
C ALA A 262 6.63 -0.66 -17.31
N ASN A 263 5.32 -0.98 -17.31
CA ASN A 263 4.25 0.04 -17.37
C ASN A 263 3.58 0.38 -16.01
N LEU A 264 4.04 -0.19 -14.89
CA LEU A 264 3.51 0.13 -13.54
C LEU A 264 3.62 1.63 -13.22
N ALA A 265 4.72 2.25 -13.64
CA ALA A 265 4.96 3.67 -13.47
C ALA A 265 3.87 4.54 -14.13
N GLY A 266 3.32 4.12 -15.28
CA GLY A 266 2.23 4.82 -15.96
C GLY A 266 0.91 4.73 -15.19
N ILE A 267 0.57 3.55 -14.66
CA ILE A 267 -0.65 3.30 -13.90
C ILE A 267 -0.71 4.17 -12.65
N ILE A 268 0.38 4.23 -11.88
CA ILE A 268 0.40 5.02 -10.65
C ILE A 268 0.30 6.51 -10.95
N ARG A 269 1.00 7.00 -11.99
CA ARG A 269 0.87 8.40 -12.42
C ARG A 269 -0.57 8.76 -12.77
N GLU A 270 -1.26 7.88 -13.50
CA GLU A 270 -2.67 8.06 -13.83
C GLU A 270 -3.56 8.04 -12.57
N TYR A 271 -3.32 7.11 -11.64
CA TYR A 271 -4.06 7.03 -10.38
C TYR A 271 -3.92 8.30 -9.53
N VAL A 272 -2.69 8.82 -9.37
CA VAL A 272 -2.41 10.08 -8.65
C VAL A 272 -3.02 11.28 -9.40
N SER A 273 -2.93 11.32 -10.72
CA SER A 273 -3.57 12.36 -11.54
C SER A 273 -5.10 12.38 -11.41
N ASN A 274 -5.73 11.21 -11.32
CA ASN A 274 -7.16 11.08 -11.07
C ASN A 274 -7.55 11.58 -9.68
N ALA A 275 -6.71 11.35 -8.66
CA ALA A 275 -6.91 11.91 -7.33
C ALA A 275 -6.86 13.44 -7.32
N ILE A 276 -5.86 14.02 -8.00
CA ILE A 276 -5.74 15.47 -8.18
C ILE A 276 -6.96 16.01 -8.95
N THR A 277 -7.46 15.29 -9.95
CA THR A 277 -8.66 15.66 -10.70
C THR A 277 -9.92 15.65 -9.83
N LEU A 278 -10.08 14.66 -8.96
CA LEU A 278 -11.18 14.63 -7.98
C LEU A 278 -11.11 15.84 -7.05
N TYR A 279 -9.92 16.12 -6.51
CA TYR A 279 -9.65 17.30 -5.68
C TYR A 279 -10.02 18.60 -6.39
N ARG A 280 -9.55 18.80 -7.63
CA ARG A 280 -9.83 20.01 -8.42
C ARG A 280 -11.32 20.21 -8.70
N ASN A 281 -12.03 19.11 -8.96
CA ASN A 281 -13.43 19.17 -9.39
C ASN A 281 -14.42 19.23 -8.23
N ARG A 282 -14.07 18.67 -7.06
CA ARG A 282 -14.99 18.50 -5.93
C ARG A 282 -14.47 19.07 -4.60
N GLY A 283 -13.25 19.57 -4.57
CA GLY A 283 -12.60 20.13 -3.38
C GLY A 283 -11.93 19.09 -2.49
N LEU A 284 -11.17 19.60 -1.51
CA LEU A 284 -10.40 18.81 -0.55
C LEU A 284 -11.29 17.84 0.24
N ASP A 285 -12.38 18.33 0.82
CA ASP A 285 -13.27 17.52 1.67
C ASP A 285 -13.82 16.29 0.94
N ALA A 286 -14.18 16.44 -0.33
CA ALA A 286 -14.67 15.33 -1.15
C ALA A 286 -13.56 14.31 -1.44
N ALA A 287 -12.34 14.76 -1.71
CA ALA A 287 -11.19 13.90 -1.92
C ALA A 287 -10.81 13.15 -0.63
N VAL A 288 -10.69 13.85 0.50
CA VAL A 288 -10.40 13.26 1.81
C VAL A 288 -11.45 12.24 2.20
N LYS A 289 -12.74 12.57 2.06
CA LYS A 289 -13.84 11.64 2.34
C LYS A 289 -13.79 10.40 1.47
N TYR A 290 -13.53 10.54 0.17
CA TYR A 290 -13.47 9.39 -0.74
C TYR A 290 -12.26 8.51 -0.45
N TYR A 291 -11.07 9.09 -0.31
CA TYR A 291 -9.84 8.32 -0.16
C TYR A 291 -9.59 7.77 1.24
N ASN A 292 -10.33 8.23 2.26
CA ASN A 292 -10.44 7.56 3.56
C ASN A 292 -11.55 6.49 3.62
N SER A 293 -12.09 6.08 2.47
CA SER A 293 -13.09 5.02 2.40
C SER A 293 -12.49 3.73 1.86
N ARG A 294 -13.03 2.57 2.27
CA ARG A 294 -12.58 1.28 1.74
C ARG A 294 -12.80 1.15 0.23
N ALA A 295 -13.71 1.93 -0.35
CA ALA A 295 -14.01 1.93 -1.79
C ALA A 295 -12.90 2.56 -2.64
N SER A 296 -11.98 3.34 -2.06
CA SER A 296 -10.85 3.92 -2.80
C SER A 296 -9.66 2.98 -2.94
N VAL A 297 -9.63 1.89 -2.16
CA VAL A 297 -8.54 0.89 -2.17
C VAL A 297 -8.81 -0.16 -3.25
N ASP A 298 -7.83 -0.41 -4.13
CA ASP A 298 -7.87 -1.44 -5.17
C ASP A 298 -6.70 -2.42 -5.01
N GLY A 299 -6.90 -3.41 -4.14
CA GLY A 299 -5.84 -4.33 -3.72
C GLY A 299 -4.72 -3.55 -3.04
N GLU A 300 -3.53 -3.56 -3.64
CA GLU A 300 -2.36 -2.83 -3.13
C GLU A 300 -2.34 -1.33 -3.50
N LEU A 301 -3.21 -0.89 -4.40
CA LEU A 301 -3.27 0.52 -4.82
C LEU A 301 -4.15 1.32 -3.86
N TYR A 302 -3.56 2.31 -3.23
CA TYR A 302 -4.24 3.28 -2.38
C TYR A 302 -3.54 4.63 -2.43
N LEU A 303 -4.34 5.69 -2.30
CA LEU A 303 -3.82 7.05 -2.16
C LEU A 303 -3.51 7.35 -0.70
N PHE A 304 -2.41 8.06 -0.47
CA PHE A 304 -2.21 8.85 0.74
C PHE A 304 -2.00 10.33 0.36
N LEU A 305 -2.55 11.20 1.19
CA LEU A 305 -2.64 12.65 0.95
C LEU A 305 -2.23 13.40 2.20
N MET A 306 -1.40 14.41 2.03
CA MET A 306 -0.98 15.33 3.09
C MET A 306 -1.44 16.75 2.81
N ASP A 307 -1.62 17.53 3.87
CA ASP A 307 -1.90 18.96 3.80
C ASP A 307 -0.62 19.77 3.46
N PRO A 308 -0.72 21.10 3.31
CA PRO A 308 0.43 21.97 3.02
C PRO A 308 1.54 21.97 4.08
N GLU A 309 1.23 21.55 5.31
CA GLU A 309 2.18 21.39 6.42
C GLU A 309 2.79 19.97 6.47
N ASP A 310 2.48 19.15 5.45
CA ASP A 310 2.84 17.75 5.30
C ASP A 310 2.23 16.80 6.34
N ILE A 311 1.11 17.21 6.96
CA ILE A 311 0.34 16.37 7.88
C ILE A 311 -0.58 15.46 7.09
N TYR A 312 -0.60 14.17 7.40
CA TYR A 312 -1.50 13.21 6.76
C TYR A 312 -2.98 13.57 6.94
N LEU A 313 -3.68 13.77 5.83
CA LEU A 313 -5.13 13.89 5.75
C LEU A 313 -5.80 12.55 5.40
N VAL A 314 -5.11 11.74 4.59
CA VAL A 314 -5.63 10.49 4.06
C VAL A 314 -4.58 9.40 4.18
N HIS A 315 -5.00 8.29 4.77
CA HIS A 315 -4.30 7.03 4.63
C HIS A 315 -5.27 5.86 4.92
N PRO A 316 -5.89 5.23 3.91
CA PRO A 316 -6.98 4.27 4.11
C PRO A 316 -6.56 2.93 4.70
N ILE A 317 -5.26 2.58 4.61
CA ILE A 317 -4.72 1.32 5.15
C ILE A 317 -4.27 1.49 6.61
N PHE A 318 -3.43 2.49 6.86
CA PHE A 318 -2.94 2.90 8.19
C PHE A 318 -3.60 4.21 8.67
N PRO A 319 -4.86 4.16 9.15
CA PRO A 319 -5.61 5.36 9.54
C PRO A 319 -5.04 6.10 10.74
N HIS A 320 -4.19 5.46 11.55
CA HIS A 320 -3.45 6.11 12.66
C HIS A 320 -2.38 7.09 12.16
N LEU A 321 -1.98 7.05 10.89
CA LEU A 321 -1.09 8.07 10.31
C LEU A 321 -1.76 9.43 10.20
N ARG A 322 -3.09 9.49 10.17
CA ARG A 322 -3.82 10.76 10.00
C ARG A 322 -3.54 11.69 11.17
N GLY A 323 -3.17 12.93 10.87
CA GLY A 323 -2.80 13.94 11.86
C GLY A 323 -1.32 13.91 12.30
N THR A 324 -0.50 12.98 11.79
CA THR A 324 0.95 12.98 12.00
C THR A 324 1.68 13.64 10.82
N ASP A 325 2.87 14.17 11.05
CA ASP A 325 3.74 14.70 9.99
C ASP A 325 4.38 13.53 9.22
N ILE A 326 4.35 13.58 7.89
CA ILE A 326 5.04 12.57 7.06
C ILE A 326 6.54 12.51 7.38
N LYS A 327 7.17 13.63 7.74
CA LYS A 327 8.63 13.72 7.98
C LYS A 327 9.08 12.88 9.17
N ASP A 328 8.17 12.54 10.07
CA ASP A 328 8.43 11.67 11.22
C ASP A 328 8.37 10.18 10.83
N VAL A 329 7.99 9.85 9.59
CA VAL A 329 7.92 8.46 9.10
C VAL A 329 9.28 8.01 8.62
N VAL A 330 9.91 7.14 9.42
CA VAL A 330 11.16 6.44 9.10
C VAL A 330 10.84 4.97 8.88
N GLY A 331 11.27 4.39 7.77
CA GLY A 331 11.05 2.97 7.45
C GLY A 331 11.75 2.01 8.42
N SER A 332 11.36 0.74 8.42
CA SER A 332 11.90 -0.29 9.33
C SER A 332 13.43 -0.42 9.28
N ASN A 333 14.00 -0.15 8.11
CA ASN A 333 15.44 -0.18 7.83
C ASN A 333 16.18 1.13 8.19
N GLY A 334 15.50 2.09 8.83
CA GLY A 334 16.05 3.40 9.19
C GLY A 334 16.06 4.41 8.04
N TYR A 335 15.52 4.08 6.87
CA TYR A 335 15.41 5.01 5.75
C TYR A 335 14.35 6.09 6.05
N GLU A 336 14.75 7.37 5.98
CA GLU A 336 13.89 8.53 6.21
C GLU A 336 12.93 8.78 5.02
N LEU A 337 12.12 7.78 4.67
CA LEU A 337 11.20 7.81 3.52
C LEU A 337 10.27 9.03 3.57
N GLY A 338 9.86 9.45 4.77
CA GLY A 338 9.00 10.58 4.97
C GLY A 338 9.59 11.90 4.49
N ILE A 339 10.88 12.12 4.75
CA ILE A 339 11.64 13.29 4.29
C ILE A 339 11.76 13.27 2.76
N GLU A 340 11.99 12.10 2.16
CA GLU A 340 12.08 11.97 0.69
C GLU A 340 10.72 12.18 -0.01
N ILE A 341 9.63 11.76 0.61
CA ILE A 341 8.26 12.03 0.13
C ILE A 341 7.93 13.53 0.27
N ALA A 342 8.31 14.17 1.37
CA ALA A 342 8.06 15.60 1.61
C ALA A 342 8.71 16.52 0.57
N LYS A 343 9.77 16.06 -0.12
CA LYS A 343 10.42 16.78 -1.23
C LYS A 343 9.58 16.86 -2.52
N ALA A 344 8.33 16.38 -2.51
CA ALA A 344 7.45 16.35 -3.68
C ALA A 344 7.36 17.70 -4.39
N THR A 345 7.44 17.67 -5.72
CA THR A 345 7.29 18.84 -6.60
C THR A 345 6.02 18.75 -7.45
N PRO A 346 5.60 19.83 -8.12
CA PRO A 346 4.50 19.79 -9.09
C PRO A 346 4.73 18.83 -10.27
N GLU A 347 5.98 18.62 -10.67
CA GLU A 347 6.37 17.67 -11.72
C GLU A 347 6.32 16.22 -11.22
N GLY A 348 6.40 16.04 -9.90
CA GLY A 348 6.43 14.77 -9.20
C GLY A 348 7.75 14.02 -9.32
N HIS A 349 7.97 13.09 -8.40
CA HIS A 349 9.14 12.19 -8.42
C HIS A 349 8.81 10.82 -7.83
N TRP A 350 9.72 9.87 -8.01
CA TRP A 350 9.60 8.51 -7.46
C TRP A 350 10.38 8.38 -6.16
N VAL A 351 9.80 7.69 -5.19
CA VAL A 351 10.46 7.31 -3.93
C VAL A 351 10.31 5.81 -3.72
N GLU A 352 11.41 5.13 -3.43
CA GLU A 352 11.44 3.69 -3.16
C GLU A 352 11.75 3.44 -1.69
N TYR A 353 10.94 2.61 -1.05
CA TYR A 353 11.07 2.30 0.37
C TYR A 353 10.46 0.94 0.69
N LEU A 354 10.84 0.37 1.84
CA LEU A 354 10.16 -0.80 2.38
C LEU A 354 8.87 -0.35 3.08
N TRP A 355 7.76 -1.02 2.82
CA TRP A 355 6.49 -0.72 3.47
C TRP A 355 5.62 -1.98 3.59
N PRO A 356 4.75 -2.08 4.61
CA PRO A 356 3.81 -3.18 4.68
C PRO A 356 2.83 -3.14 3.49
N ASN A 357 2.69 -4.27 2.79
CA ASN A 357 1.74 -4.45 1.70
C ASN A 357 0.37 -4.84 2.28
N PRO A 358 -0.71 -4.07 2.02
CA PRO A 358 -2.05 -4.36 2.56
C PRO A 358 -2.67 -5.66 2.04
N VAL A 359 -2.11 -6.27 1.00
CA VAL A 359 -2.61 -7.52 0.42
C VAL A 359 -1.90 -8.73 1.01
N THR A 360 -0.57 -8.68 1.16
CA THR A 360 0.23 -9.82 1.65
C THR A 360 0.53 -9.74 3.15
N GLY A 361 0.36 -8.56 3.76
CA GLY A 361 0.78 -8.26 5.13
C GLY A 361 2.29 -8.10 5.28
N ARG A 362 3.11 -8.50 4.30
CA ARG A 362 4.57 -8.48 4.33
C ARG A 362 5.11 -7.07 4.14
N GLU A 363 6.24 -6.77 4.77
CA GLU A 363 7.04 -5.62 4.39
C GLU A 363 7.73 -5.91 3.05
N GLU A 364 7.44 -5.09 2.05
CA GLU A 364 7.88 -5.32 0.67
C GLU A 364 8.40 -4.01 0.06
N PRO A 365 9.34 -4.08 -0.91
CA PRO A 365 9.77 -2.88 -1.63
C PRO A 365 8.58 -2.25 -2.36
N LYS A 366 8.39 -0.96 -2.12
CA LYS A 366 7.32 -0.15 -2.67
C LYS A 366 7.91 1.03 -3.43
N THR A 367 7.50 1.20 -4.67
CA THR A 367 7.87 2.34 -5.52
C THR A 367 6.66 3.27 -5.63
N THR A 368 6.80 4.50 -5.12
CA THR A 368 5.71 5.48 -4.98
C THR A 368 5.95 6.70 -5.84
N TRP A 369 4.94 7.11 -6.61
CA TRP A 369 4.90 8.40 -7.29
C TRP A 369 4.31 9.45 -6.35
N VAL A 370 5.02 10.56 -6.15
CA VAL A 370 4.58 11.64 -5.26
C VAL A 370 4.50 12.94 -6.06
N VAL A 371 3.42 13.71 -5.88
CA VAL A 371 3.18 14.98 -6.57
C VAL A 371 2.71 16.01 -5.56
N ARG A 372 3.32 17.19 -5.54
CA ARG A 372 2.82 18.33 -4.77
C ARG A 372 1.92 19.21 -5.64
N TYR A 373 0.64 19.31 -5.30
CA TYR A 373 -0.34 20.10 -6.02
C TYR A 373 -1.17 20.94 -5.05
N ASP A 374 -1.21 22.26 -5.29
CA ASP A 374 -1.90 23.23 -4.42
C ASP A 374 -1.50 23.12 -2.94
N GLY A 375 -0.19 23.01 -2.69
CA GLY A 375 0.40 22.82 -1.36
C GLY A 375 0.35 21.37 -0.84
N HIS A 376 -0.67 20.59 -1.23
CA HIS A 376 -0.89 19.23 -0.76
C HIS A 376 0.00 18.21 -1.48
N ILE A 377 0.38 17.12 -0.80
CA ILE A 377 1.11 16.00 -1.41
C ILE A 377 0.14 14.87 -1.73
N PHE A 378 0.06 14.46 -3.00
CA PHE A 378 -0.69 13.28 -3.46
C PHE A 378 0.27 12.16 -3.82
N ALA A 379 0.06 10.97 -3.25
CA ALA A 379 0.98 9.87 -3.45
C ALA A 379 0.27 8.51 -3.50
N SER A 380 0.79 7.63 -4.36
CA SER A 380 0.40 6.22 -4.47
C SER A 380 1.59 5.43 -5.03
N GLY A 381 1.62 4.12 -4.81
CA GLY A 381 2.69 3.28 -5.30
C GLY A 381 2.25 1.87 -5.65
N TYR A 382 3.19 1.07 -6.13
CA TYR A 382 3.05 -0.36 -6.34
C TYR A 382 4.13 -1.09 -5.54
N TYR A 383 3.88 -2.36 -5.25
CA TYR A 383 4.85 -3.22 -4.58
C TYR A 383 5.55 -4.10 -5.60
N THR A 384 6.83 -4.39 -5.35
CA THR A 384 7.57 -5.42 -6.07
C THR A 384 7.85 -6.57 -5.09
N PRO A 385 6.85 -7.41 -4.81
CA PRO A 385 6.98 -8.49 -3.86
C PRO A 385 8.10 -9.44 -4.27
N ASP A 386 8.92 -9.81 -3.29
CA ASP A 386 9.74 -11.00 -3.38
C ASP A 386 8.82 -12.22 -3.17
N PRO A 387 8.69 -13.12 -4.16
CA PRO A 387 7.85 -14.31 -4.02
C PRO A 387 8.32 -15.22 -2.87
N ASP A 388 9.59 -15.14 -2.48
CA ASP A 388 10.19 -15.98 -1.45
C ASP A 388 10.24 -15.28 -0.08
N ALA A 389 9.69 -14.07 0.07
CA ALA A 389 9.63 -13.39 1.36
C ALA A 389 8.69 -14.11 2.34
N GLU A 390 9.18 -14.43 3.53
CA GLU A 390 8.36 -14.97 4.61
C GLU A 390 7.27 -13.97 5.05
N PRO A 391 6.06 -14.44 5.42
CA PRO A 391 5.07 -13.62 6.11
C PRO A 391 5.67 -12.93 7.35
N PRO A 392 5.14 -11.76 7.79
CA PRO A 392 5.58 -11.17 9.05
C PRO A 392 5.41 -12.16 10.20
N ALA A 393 6.34 -12.14 11.15
CA ALA A 393 6.37 -13.09 12.26
C ALA A 393 5.10 -13.08 13.14
N TYR A 394 4.31 -12.00 13.14
CA TYR A 394 3.03 -11.94 13.86
C TYR A 394 1.90 -12.72 13.18
N VAL A 395 2.01 -13.01 11.89
CA VAL A 395 0.96 -13.72 11.14
C VAL A 395 1.01 -15.20 11.53
N GLY A 396 -0.02 -15.65 12.26
CA GLY A 396 -0.14 -17.03 12.74
C GLY A 396 0.64 -17.35 14.02
N ALA A 397 1.32 -16.38 14.63
CA ALA A 397 1.93 -16.54 15.94
C ALA A 397 0.88 -16.50 17.06
N ASP A 398 1.18 -17.14 18.19
CA ASP A 398 0.42 -16.89 19.42
C ASP A 398 0.60 -15.41 19.82
N PRO A 399 -0.48 -14.63 19.97
CA PRO A 399 -0.37 -13.19 20.15
C PRO A 399 0.27 -12.83 21.50
N ARG A 400 0.16 -13.71 22.50
CA ARG A 400 0.74 -13.52 23.83
C ARG A 400 2.25 -13.75 23.78
N GLU A 401 2.71 -14.81 23.11
CA GLU A 401 4.13 -15.06 22.86
C GLU A 401 4.75 -13.96 22.00
N PHE A 402 4.07 -13.55 20.92
CA PHE A 402 4.54 -12.49 20.04
C PHE A 402 4.66 -11.13 20.75
N THR A 403 3.75 -10.82 21.67
CA THR A 403 3.84 -9.60 22.50
C THR A 403 5.14 -9.57 23.32
N VAL A 404 5.51 -10.70 23.93
CA VAL A 404 6.73 -10.80 24.74
C VAL A 404 7.96 -10.67 23.85
N ASP A 405 7.98 -11.35 22.70
CA ASP A 405 9.06 -11.22 21.70
C ASP A 405 9.22 -9.78 21.23
N TYR A 406 8.13 -9.10 20.89
CA TYR A 406 8.17 -7.71 20.42
C TYR A 406 8.73 -6.75 21.49
N VAL A 407 8.35 -6.93 22.77
CA VAL A 407 8.93 -6.18 23.90
C VAL A 407 10.41 -6.50 24.08
N GLN A 408 10.80 -7.77 23.96
CA GLN A 408 12.19 -8.19 24.08
C GLN A 408 13.06 -7.58 22.97
N ARG A 409 12.59 -7.55 21.73
CA ARG A 409 13.28 -6.89 20.61
C ARG A 409 13.47 -5.38 20.84
N ALA A 410 12.52 -4.73 21.52
CA ALA A 410 12.67 -3.33 21.90
C ALA A 410 13.78 -3.12 22.95
N ILE A 411 13.87 -4.02 23.94
CA ILE A 411 14.94 -4.02 24.93
C ILE A 411 16.29 -4.27 24.26
N GLU A 412 16.39 -5.27 23.38
CA GLU A 412 17.62 -5.56 22.62
C GLU A 412 18.06 -4.39 21.75
N ARG A 413 17.10 -3.66 21.15
CA ARG A 413 17.39 -2.42 20.41
C ARG A 413 17.90 -1.34 21.34
N TYR A 414 17.31 -1.17 22.52
CA TYR A 414 17.79 -0.22 23.52
C TYR A 414 19.23 -0.55 23.97
N GLU A 415 19.53 -1.82 24.27
CA GLU A 415 20.87 -2.27 24.66
C GLU A 415 21.91 -2.06 23.55
N ARG A 416 21.52 -2.32 22.30
CA ARG A 416 22.42 -2.23 21.14
C ARG A 416 22.65 -0.79 20.66
N ASP A 417 21.59 0.01 20.57
CA ASP A 417 21.60 1.30 19.87
C ASP A 417 21.42 2.51 20.82
N GLY A 418 21.05 2.26 22.08
CA GLY A 418 20.81 3.29 23.09
C GLY A 418 19.40 3.89 23.07
N LEU A 419 19.07 4.62 24.14
CA LEU A 419 17.74 5.19 24.39
C LEU A 419 17.24 6.12 23.27
N GLU A 420 18.09 7.02 22.78
CA GLU A 420 17.70 8.00 21.76
C GLU A 420 17.29 7.33 20.45
N SER A 421 18.12 6.41 19.95
CA SER A 421 17.85 5.65 18.72
C SER A 421 16.60 4.76 18.85
N MET A 422 16.43 4.09 19.98
CA MET A 422 15.23 3.28 20.25
C MET A 422 13.97 4.15 20.30
N THR A 423 14.04 5.28 20.99
CA THR A 423 12.92 6.23 21.12
C THR A 423 12.51 6.80 19.78
N GLN A 424 13.47 7.19 18.93
CA GLN A 424 13.18 7.70 17.59
C GLN A 424 12.51 6.62 16.72
N PHE A 425 13.00 5.38 16.78
CA PHE A 425 12.43 4.27 16.03
C PHE A 425 11.02 3.93 16.49
N TYR A 426 10.78 3.74 17.78
CA TYR A 426 9.48 3.30 18.28
C TYR A 426 8.44 4.42 18.40
N ASN A 427 8.83 5.69 18.29
CA ASN A 427 7.90 6.79 18.03
C ASN A 427 7.64 7.01 16.53
N SER A 428 8.29 6.26 15.64
CA SER A 428 7.87 6.15 14.25
C SER A 428 6.71 5.17 14.14
N VAL A 429 5.71 5.58 13.37
CA VAL A 429 4.59 4.75 12.93
C VAL A 429 5.00 3.52 12.10
N ALA A 430 6.25 3.46 11.61
CA ALA A 430 6.77 2.25 10.98
C ALA A 430 7.15 1.15 11.98
N ALA A 431 7.21 1.45 13.28
CA ALA A 431 7.47 0.43 14.29
C ALA A 431 6.28 -0.52 14.50
N PHE A 432 5.08 -0.18 14.01
CA PHE A 432 3.92 -1.07 14.14
C PHE A 432 4.13 -2.36 13.34
N GLU A 433 3.91 -3.48 14.00
CA GLU A 433 3.83 -4.79 13.36
C GLU A 433 2.39 -5.29 13.52
N GLY A 434 1.57 -5.09 12.48
CA GLY A 434 0.13 -5.34 12.58
C GLY A 434 -0.55 -4.48 13.66
N GLN A 435 -1.00 -5.12 14.74
CA GLN A 435 -1.61 -4.46 15.90
C GLN A 435 -0.60 -4.15 17.04
N PHE A 436 0.61 -4.69 16.95
CA PHE A 436 1.63 -4.60 17.99
C PHE A 436 2.42 -3.30 17.85
N TYR A 437 2.55 -2.58 18.95
CA TYR A 437 3.36 -1.37 19.04
C TYR A 437 3.89 -1.18 20.45
N LEU A 438 5.09 -0.61 20.57
CA LEU A 438 5.72 -0.34 21.85
C LEU A 438 5.10 0.92 22.48
N PHE A 439 4.94 0.89 23.80
CA PHE A 439 4.90 2.10 24.62
C PHE A 439 5.86 1.92 25.80
N ALA A 440 6.55 2.99 26.16
CA ALA A 440 7.60 2.93 27.16
C ALA A 440 7.65 4.19 28.04
N THR A 441 8.06 4.00 29.29
CA THR A 441 8.16 5.07 30.30
C THR A 441 9.51 5.04 31.00
N ASP A 442 9.98 6.19 31.45
CA ASP A 442 11.25 6.33 32.16
C ASP A 442 11.16 5.77 33.60
N ALA A 443 12.25 5.90 34.36
CA ALA A 443 12.30 5.42 35.75
C ALA A 443 11.34 6.15 36.71
N ASN A 444 10.77 7.28 36.30
CA ASN A 444 9.74 8.01 37.02
C ASN A 444 8.34 7.74 36.47
N ASP A 445 8.20 6.75 35.58
CA ASP A 445 6.96 6.36 34.92
C ASP A 445 6.38 7.40 33.96
N ILE A 446 7.25 8.28 33.43
CA ILE A 446 6.87 9.28 32.42
C ILE A 446 7.02 8.69 31.02
N TYR A 447 5.95 8.73 30.22
CA TYR A 447 5.97 8.27 28.84
C TYR A 447 7.04 8.98 28.01
N PHE A 448 7.87 8.21 27.31
CA PHE A 448 8.78 8.71 26.28
C PHE A 448 8.59 8.00 24.92
N VAL A 449 7.89 6.87 24.88
CA VAL A 449 7.43 6.21 23.63
C VAL A 449 5.93 5.98 23.71
N HIS A 450 5.18 6.49 22.73
CA HIS A 450 3.78 6.11 22.51
C HIS A 450 3.30 6.46 21.07
N PRO A 451 3.57 5.62 20.05
CA PRO A 451 3.41 5.99 18.64
C PRO A 451 1.95 6.12 18.20
N LEU A 452 1.00 5.46 18.87
CA LEU A 452 -0.44 5.59 18.54
C LEU A 452 -1.07 6.89 19.07
N LEU A 453 -0.56 7.39 20.20
CA LEU A 453 -1.08 8.56 20.91
C LEU A 453 0.09 9.42 21.41
N PRO A 454 0.80 10.13 20.51
CA PRO A 454 1.99 10.91 20.87
C PRO A 454 1.72 11.97 21.96
N ARG A 455 0.46 12.41 22.11
CA ARG A 455 0.02 13.31 23.19
C ARG A 455 0.26 12.79 24.61
N LEU A 456 0.49 11.48 24.78
CA LEU A 456 0.79 10.89 26.09
C LEU A 456 2.26 11.07 26.48
N ILE A 457 3.15 11.36 25.53
CA ILE A 457 4.57 11.61 25.81
C ILE A 457 4.70 12.78 26.80
N GLY A 458 5.47 12.57 27.87
CA GLY A 458 5.64 13.53 28.96
C GLY A 458 4.61 13.43 30.09
N THR A 459 3.65 12.51 30.02
CA THR A 459 2.66 12.26 31.10
C THR A 459 3.06 11.06 31.96
N ASP A 460 2.68 11.06 33.24
CA ASP A 460 2.87 9.92 34.14
C ASP A 460 1.83 8.84 33.81
N ILE A 461 2.28 7.63 33.50
CA ILE A 461 1.41 6.50 33.16
C ILE A 461 0.37 6.23 34.25
N LYS A 462 0.66 6.46 35.53
CA LYS A 462 -0.27 6.20 36.65
C LYS A 462 -1.49 7.13 36.64
N GLU A 463 -1.42 8.23 35.91
CA GLU A 463 -2.54 9.15 35.71
C GLU A 463 -3.42 8.74 34.52
N VAL A 464 -2.94 7.83 33.66
CA VAL A 464 -3.66 7.35 32.49
C VAL A 464 -4.65 6.26 32.89
N LYS A 465 -5.90 6.45 32.46
CA LYS A 465 -7.00 5.51 32.63
C LYS A 465 -7.45 5.00 31.27
N GLY A 466 -7.95 3.77 31.25
CA GLY A 466 -8.70 3.25 30.11
C GLY A 466 -9.99 4.05 29.91
N ASP A 467 -10.60 3.90 28.74
CA ASP A 467 -11.81 4.65 28.39
C ASP A 467 -13.03 4.26 29.26
N ASP A 468 -12.98 3.09 29.90
CA ASP A 468 -13.90 2.63 30.95
C ASP A 468 -13.61 3.21 32.35
N GLY A 469 -12.54 4.00 32.49
CA GLY A 469 -12.07 4.57 33.76
C GLY A 469 -11.14 3.63 34.55
N PHE A 470 -10.78 2.45 34.02
CA PHE A 470 -9.88 1.51 34.68
C PHE A 470 -8.46 2.10 34.80
N GLU A 471 -7.83 1.97 35.96
CA GLU A 471 -6.51 2.57 36.25
C GLU A 471 -5.35 1.72 35.69
N LEU A 472 -5.39 1.41 34.38
CA LEU A 472 -4.44 0.51 33.70
C LEU A 472 -2.98 0.86 33.98
N GLY A 473 -2.66 2.16 34.05
CA GLY A 473 -1.27 2.59 34.19
C GLY A 473 -0.68 2.30 35.57
N LYS A 474 -1.52 2.27 36.62
CA LYS A 474 -1.09 1.84 37.96
C LYS A 474 -0.83 0.35 38.02
N GLU A 475 -1.57 -0.45 37.24
CA GLU A 475 -1.36 -1.89 37.15
C GLU A 475 -0.09 -2.22 36.35
N LEU A 476 0.12 -1.56 35.21
CA LEU A 476 1.31 -1.74 34.38
C LEU A 476 2.59 -1.30 35.12
N ALA A 477 2.55 -0.20 35.88
CA ALA A 477 3.70 0.31 36.63
C ALA A 477 4.20 -0.63 37.75
N LYS A 478 3.43 -1.67 38.10
CA LYS A 478 3.85 -2.73 39.06
C LYS A 478 4.90 -3.67 38.48
N ALA A 479 5.15 -3.64 37.17
CA ALA A 479 6.20 -4.42 36.54
C ALA A 479 7.57 -4.13 37.17
N THR A 480 8.38 -5.19 37.33
CA THR A 480 9.76 -5.13 37.82
C THR A 480 10.72 -5.72 36.79
N GLU A 481 12.02 -5.71 37.08
CA GLU A 481 13.03 -6.33 36.21
C GLU A 481 12.93 -7.87 36.20
N ASP A 482 12.54 -8.46 37.34
CA ASP A 482 12.44 -9.92 37.48
C ASP A 482 11.05 -10.46 37.11
N GLN A 483 10.03 -9.60 37.11
CA GLN A 483 8.64 -10.01 36.95
C GLN A 483 7.86 -9.01 36.10
N GLY A 484 7.57 -9.42 34.86
CA GLY A 484 6.62 -8.72 34.01
C GLY A 484 5.17 -8.90 34.48
N VAL A 485 4.30 -8.00 34.04
CA VAL A 485 2.88 -7.93 34.40
C VAL A 485 2.03 -7.96 33.14
N TRP A 486 0.92 -8.70 33.19
CA TRP A 486 -0.12 -8.69 32.17
C TRP A 486 -1.32 -7.91 32.67
N VAL A 487 -1.85 -7.01 31.85
CA VAL A 487 -3.01 -6.17 32.18
C VAL A 487 -3.96 -6.13 31.01
N GLU A 488 -5.25 -6.28 31.29
CA GLU A 488 -6.35 -6.17 30.33
C GLU A 488 -7.10 -4.86 30.55
N TYR A 489 -7.39 -4.13 29.49
CA TYR A 489 -8.05 -2.82 29.55
C TYR A 489 -8.64 -2.43 28.20
N LEU A 490 -9.61 -1.50 28.18
CA LEU A 490 -10.07 -0.91 26.92
C LEU A 490 -9.06 0.13 26.42
N TRP A 491 -8.72 0.04 25.13
CA TRP A 491 -7.81 0.97 24.48
C TRP A 491 -8.12 1.13 22.98
N PRO A 492 -7.81 2.29 22.37
CA PRO A 492 -8.00 2.48 20.93
C PRO A 492 -7.18 1.50 20.08
N HIS A 493 -7.85 0.69 19.26
CA HIS A 493 -7.20 -0.23 18.33
C HIS A 493 -6.52 0.52 17.17
N PRO A 494 -5.26 0.24 16.80
CA PRO A 494 -4.48 1.06 15.86
C PRO A 494 -5.00 1.07 14.42
N ALA A 495 -5.77 0.06 14.01
CA ALA A 495 -6.40 0.02 12.69
C ALA A 495 -7.80 0.66 12.64
N THR A 496 -8.55 0.69 13.74
CA THR A 496 -9.94 1.19 13.73
C THR A 496 -10.10 2.51 14.47
N LEU A 497 -9.15 2.83 15.34
CA LEU A 497 -9.16 3.94 16.30
C LEU A 497 -10.37 3.92 17.25
N ARG A 498 -10.96 2.74 17.46
CA ARG A 498 -12.05 2.52 18.41
C ARG A 498 -11.55 1.72 19.59
N ASP A 499 -12.15 1.97 20.74
CA ASP A 499 -11.82 1.27 21.97
C ASP A 499 -12.18 -0.21 21.81
N ALA A 500 -11.23 -1.06 22.17
CA ALA A 500 -11.37 -2.51 22.17
C ALA A 500 -10.60 -3.08 23.35
N LEU A 501 -10.97 -4.28 23.78
CA LEU A 501 -10.20 -5.00 24.79
C LEU A 501 -8.76 -5.19 24.29
N LYS A 502 -7.81 -4.74 25.09
CA LYS A 502 -6.38 -4.90 24.86
C LYS A 502 -5.77 -5.66 26.03
N VAL A 503 -4.90 -6.61 25.72
CA VAL A 503 -4.10 -7.35 26.68
C VAL A 503 -2.65 -6.95 26.45
N SER A 504 -2.03 -6.32 27.44
CA SER A 504 -0.63 -5.86 27.35
C SER A 504 0.27 -6.52 28.37
N TYR A 505 1.51 -6.73 27.97
CA TYR A 505 2.61 -7.15 28.81
C TYR A 505 3.54 -5.96 29.05
N ALA A 506 3.94 -5.77 30.31
CA ALA A 506 4.94 -4.78 30.71
C ALA A 506 6.05 -5.44 31.53
N ILE A 507 7.30 -5.05 31.29
CA ILE A 507 8.46 -5.45 32.09
C ILE A 507 9.39 -4.25 32.26
N ARG A 508 10.19 -4.22 33.33
CA ARG A 508 11.26 -3.23 33.47
C ARG A 508 12.61 -3.76 33.01
N HIS A 509 13.43 -2.87 32.49
CA HIS A 509 14.83 -3.11 32.19
C HIS A 509 15.59 -1.79 32.31
N ASP A 510 16.70 -1.77 33.07
CA ASP A 510 17.45 -0.55 33.41
C ASP A 510 16.57 0.56 34.01
N GLY A 511 15.59 0.19 34.82
CA GLY A 511 14.61 1.11 35.40
C GLY A 511 13.54 1.65 34.42
N LEU A 512 13.71 1.48 33.11
CA LEU A 512 12.71 1.83 32.09
C LEU A 512 11.62 0.76 32.06
N LEU A 513 10.37 1.14 31.81
CA LEU A 513 9.27 0.21 31.55
C LEU A 513 9.06 0.08 30.05
N PHE A 514 9.06 -1.15 29.55
CA PHE A 514 8.75 -1.51 28.17
C PHE A 514 7.46 -2.29 28.13
N ALA A 515 6.54 -1.93 27.24
CA ALA A 515 5.27 -2.61 27.13
C ALA A 515 4.72 -2.63 25.70
N SER A 516 4.04 -3.71 25.36
CA SER A 516 3.28 -3.91 24.12
C SER A 516 2.07 -4.76 24.43
N GLY A 517 1.18 -4.93 23.47
CA GLY A 517 0.01 -5.79 23.63
C GLY A 517 -0.68 -6.12 22.33
N TYR A 518 -1.67 -6.98 22.46
CA TYR A 518 -2.58 -7.39 21.40
C TYR A 518 -4.02 -7.12 21.81
N TYR A 519 -4.89 -7.05 20.83
CA TYR A 519 -6.33 -6.97 20.99
C TYR A 519 -6.88 -8.39 20.75
N PRO A 520 -7.33 -9.09 21.80
CA PRO A 520 -7.85 -10.44 21.64
C PRO A 520 -9.08 -10.40 20.74
N THR A 521 -9.16 -11.36 19.83
CA THR A 521 -10.47 -11.78 19.34
C THR A 521 -11.15 -12.61 20.44
N PRO A 522 -12.47 -12.43 20.70
CA PRO A 522 -13.15 -13.12 21.80
C PRO A 522 -12.94 -14.64 21.75
N ASP A 523 -12.60 -15.26 22.89
CA ASP A 523 -12.33 -16.72 23.01
C ASP A 523 -13.48 -17.58 22.46
N ASN A 524 -14.72 -17.09 22.62
CA ASN A 524 -15.92 -17.65 22.00
C ASN A 524 -16.69 -16.55 21.25
N ARG A 525 -16.32 -16.33 19.99
CA ARG A 525 -16.98 -15.35 19.11
C ARG A 525 -18.47 -15.60 18.93
N GLU A 526 -18.92 -16.86 19.02
CA GLU A 526 -20.34 -17.19 18.93
C GLU A 526 -21.12 -16.67 20.15
N GLU A 527 -20.66 -16.98 21.35
CA GLU A 527 -21.28 -16.53 22.61
C GLU A 527 -21.25 -15.00 22.75
N HIS A 528 -20.13 -14.38 22.38
CA HIS A 528 -20.01 -12.92 22.34
C HIS A 528 -21.04 -12.28 21.39
N THR A 529 -21.20 -12.84 20.19
CA THR A 529 -22.20 -12.33 19.21
C THR A 529 -23.62 -12.49 19.72
N GLN A 530 -23.94 -13.60 20.38
CA GLN A 530 -25.24 -13.81 21.00
C GLN A 530 -25.51 -12.83 22.13
N ALA A 531 -24.52 -12.59 23.00
CA ALA A 531 -24.62 -11.62 24.09
C ALA A 531 -24.81 -10.19 23.55
N TYR A 532 -24.12 -9.84 22.47
CA TYR A 532 -24.25 -8.53 21.83
C TYR A 532 -25.64 -8.32 21.21
N VAL A 533 -26.24 -9.37 20.62
CA VAL A 533 -27.64 -9.35 20.17
C VAL A 533 -28.59 -9.23 21.37
N GLN A 534 -28.33 -9.93 22.47
CA GLN A 534 -29.17 -9.85 23.68
C GLN A 534 -29.13 -8.44 24.29
N ALA A 535 -27.97 -7.80 24.36
CA ALA A 535 -27.85 -6.42 24.84
C ALA A 535 -28.69 -5.43 24.00
N ALA A 536 -28.79 -5.65 22.68
CA ALA A 536 -29.64 -4.84 21.82
C ALA A 536 -31.13 -5.06 22.08
N ILE A 537 -31.54 -6.29 22.40
CA ILE A 537 -32.90 -6.62 22.82
C ILE A 537 -33.19 -5.98 24.18
N ASP A 538 -32.28 -6.07 25.15
CA ASP A 538 -32.45 -5.47 26.48
C ASP A 538 -32.59 -3.94 26.38
N LEU A 539 -31.82 -3.29 25.49
CA LEU A 539 -31.95 -1.87 25.20
C LEU A 539 -33.31 -1.55 24.54
N TYR A 540 -33.76 -2.39 23.61
CA TYR A 540 -35.09 -2.26 22.99
C TYR A 540 -36.22 -2.38 24.02
N GLU A 541 -36.17 -3.37 24.91
CA GLU A 541 -37.18 -3.59 25.94
C GLU A 541 -37.22 -2.45 26.98
N SER A 542 -36.06 -1.85 27.29
CA SER A 542 -35.95 -0.81 28.32
C SER A 542 -36.18 0.61 27.79
N GLU A 543 -35.68 0.95 26.60
CA GLU A 543 -35.67 2.31 26.05
C GLU A 543 -36.45 2.46 24.72
N GLY A 544 -36.84 1.36 24.09
CA GLY A 544 -37.64 1.34 22.87
C GLY A 544 -36.85 1.47 21.57
N LEU A 545 -37.55 1.24 20.45
CA LEU A 545 -36.96 1.12 19.11
C LEU A 545 -36.11 2.32 18.69
N ASP A 546 -36.58 3.54 18.92
CA ASP A 546 -35.89 4.75 18.47
C ASP A 546 -34.52 4.90 19.17
N ALA A 547 -34.43 4.56 20.46
CA ALA A 547 -33.19 4.59 21.22
C ALA A 547 -32.22 3.50 20.72
N THR A 548 -32.70 2.28 20.50
CA THR A 548 -31.91 1.17 19.94
C THR A 548 -31.38 1.51 18.54
N VAL A 549 -32.23 2.06 17.66
CA VAL A 549 -31.82 2.48 16.31
C VAL A 549 -30.77 3.58 16.39
N ALA A 550 -30.95 4.57 17.25
CA ALA A 550 -29.99 5.65 17.42
C ALA A 550 -28.62 5.14 17.90
N HIS A 551 -28.61 4.22 18.88
CA HIS A 551 -27.39 3.63 19.43
C HIS A 551 -26.61 2.82 18.38
N TYR A 552 -27.27 1.91 17.66
CA TYR A 552 -26.61 0.96 16.76
C TYR A 552 -26.46 1.44 15.31
N SER A 553 -27.01 2.61 14.95
CA SER A 553 -26.86 3.17 13.59
C SER A 553 -25.48 3.77 13.33
N SER A 554 -24.69 4.04 14.36
CA SER A 554 -23.32 4.53 14.26
C SER A 554 -22.34 3.37 14.22
N THR A 555 -21.21 3.56 13.53
CA THR A 555 -20.12 2.59 13.63
C THR A 555 -19.42 2.62 14.99
N GLU A 556 -19.64 3.65 15.80
CA GLU A 556 -19.19 3.71 17.20
C GLU A 556 -19.82 2.61 18.07
N SER A 557 -20.94 2.03 17.64
CA SER A 557 -21.56 0.93 18.39
C SER A 557 -20.78 -0.38 18.29
N PHE A 558 -19.82 -0.53 17.37
CA PHE A 558 -19.14 -1.80 17.12
C PHE A 558 -18.37 -2.26 18.35
N ASP A 559 -18.38 -3.56 18.60
CA ASP A 559 -17.53 -4.19 19.61
C ASP A 559 -16.50 -5.07 18.88
N GLY A 560 -15.28 -4.57 18.72
CA GLY A 560 -14.26 -5.17 17.86
C GLY A 560 -14.73 -5.32 16.41
N ALA A 561 -14.81 -6.57 15.93
CA ALA A 561 -15.32 -6.92 14.59
C ALA A 561 -16.85 -7.16 14.54
N THR A 562 -17.51 -7.13 15.70
CA THR A 562 -18.93 -7.44 15.88
C THR A 562 -19.78 -6.18 15.70
N PHE A 563 -20.86 -6.28 14.92
CA PHE A 563 -21.80 -5.17 14.70
C PHE A 563 -23.25 -5.65 14.67
N LEU A 564 -24.21 -4.80 15.01
CA LEU A 564 -25.64 -5.11 14.96
C LEU A 564 -26.24 -4.75 13.60
N PHE A 565 -27.14 -5.57 13.08
CA PHE A 565 -28.15 -5.15 12.12
C PHE A 565 -29.55 -5.41 12.70
N LEU A 566 -30.47 -4.49 12.41
CA LEU A 566 -31.85 -4.54 12.86
C LEU A 566 -32.76 -4.46 11.65
N ILE A 567 -33.79 -5.30 11.60
CA ILE A 567 -34.78 -5.35 10.52
C ILE A 567 -36.17 -5.19 11.14
N GLY A 568 -36.96 -4.32 10.53
CA GLY A 568 -38.33 -4.03 10.93
C GLY A 568 -39.28 -5.17 10.65
N ALA A 569 -40.48 -5.08 11.21
CA ALA A 569 -41.57 -6.02 10.96
C ALA A 569 -42.05 -6.01 9.49
N ASP A 570 -41.69 -4.98 8.73
CA ASP A 570 -41.91 -4.85 7.29
C ASP A 570 -40.80 -5.48 6.44
N ASP A 571 -39.89 -6.22 7.07
CA ASP A 571 -38.72 -6.87 6.49
C ASP A 571 -37.67 -5.88 5.93
N ASN A 572 -37.77 -4.58 6.20
CA ASN A 572 -36.77 -3.60 5.79
C ASN A 572 -35.70 -3.39 6.86
N TYR A 573 -34.43 -3.25 6.46
CA TYR A 573 -33.37 -2.88 7.40
C TYR A 573 -33.65 -1.53 8.07
N LEU A 574 -33.64 -1.49 9.39
CA LEU A 574 -33.67 -0.28 10.21
C LEU A 574 -32.26 0.16 10.59
N VAL A 575 -31.37 -0.79 10.83
CA VAL A 575 -29.97 -0.56 11.23
C VAL A 575 -29.06 -1.49 10.44
N HIS A 576 -28.00 -0.95 9.85
CA HIS A 576 -26.90 -1.73 9.29
C HIS A 576 -25.64 -0.86 9.20
N PRO A 577 -24.91 -0.64 10.29
CA PRO A 577 -23.88 0.39 10.38
C PRO A 577 -22.64 0.07 9.52
N LEU A 578 -22.40 -1.22 9.20
CA LEU A 578 -21.38 -1.61 8.22
C LEU A 578 -21.79 -1.32 6.76
N LEU A 579 -23.09 -1.32 6.45
CA LEU A 579 -23.63 -1.07 5.11
C LEU A 579 -24.84 -0.12 5.23
N PRO A 580 -24.65 1.15 5.62
CA PRO A 580 -25.75 2.07 5.90
C PRO A 580 -26.70 2.27 4.71
N GLN A 581 -26.20 2.07 3.49
CA GLN A 581 -27.00 2.09 2.26
C GLN A 581 -28.07 0.99 2.17
N ARG A 582 -28.04 -0.02 3.06
CA ARG A 582 -29.08 -1.05 3.15
C ARG A 582 -30.29 -0.62 3.96
N VAL A 583 -30.17 0.42 4.79
CA VAL A 583 -31.31 0.91 5.58
C VAL A 583 -32.45 1.30 4.63
N GLY A 584 -33.65 0.79 4.90
CA GLY A 584 -34.83 0.92 4.06
C GLY A 584 -34.95 -0.08 2.91
N THR A 585 -34.04 -1.06 2.79
CA THR A 585 -34.14 -2.13 1.78
C THR A 585 -34.69 -3.42 2.37
N ASP A 586 -35.50 -4.13 1.58
CA ASP A 586 -36.10 -5.42 1.95
C ASP A 586 -35.01 -6.50 2.06
N VAL A 587 -34.90 -7.11 3.25
CA VAL A 587 -33.91 -8.15 3.55
C VAL A 587 -34.05 -9.33 2.61
N LYS A 588 -35.25 -9.68 2.12
CA LYS A 588 -35.49 -10.83 1.24
C LYS A 588 -34.79 -10.70 -0.11
N LEU A 589 -34.31 -9.52 -0.48
CA LEU A 589 -33.52 -9.28 -1.67
C LEU A 589 -32.03 -9.63 -1.50
N VAL A 590 -31.59 -9.87 -0.26
CA VAL A 590 -30.18 -10.21 0.03
C VAL A 590 -29.89 -11.66 -0.37
N ARG A 591 -28.77 -11.85 -1.06
CA ARG A 591 -28.22 -13.15 -1.44
C ARG A 591 -26.85 -13.32 -0.80
N ALA A 592 -26.53 -14.52 -0.35
CA ALA A 592 -25.20 -14.86 0.18
C ALA A 592 -24.67 -16.12 -0.48
N ARG A 593 -23.36 -16.33 -0.35
CA ARG A 593 -22.67 -17.54 -0.80
C ARG A 593 -22.34 -18.37 0.43
N GLY A 594 -22.71 -19.65 0.44
CA GLY A 594 -22.35 -20.60 1.49
C GLY A 594 -20.87 -20.95 1.45
N VAL A 595 -20.41 -21.59 2.52
CA VAL A 595 -19.02 -22.08 2.65
C VAL A 595 -18.69 -23.14 1.59
N ASP A 596 -19.71 -23.81 1.08
CA ASP A 596 -19.65 -24.74 -0.07
C ASP A 596 -19.58 -24.04 -1.44
N GLY A 597 -19.61 -22.71 -1.47
CA GLY A 597 -19.57 -21.90 -2.68
C GLY A 597 -20.93 -21.71 -3.37
N ALA A 598 -22.02 -22.30 -2.86
CA ALA A 598 -23.36 -22.17 -3.44
C ALA A 598 -24.00 -20.83 -3.08
N VAL A 599 -24.68 -20.17 -4.03
CA VAL A 599 -25.45 -18.96 -3.76
C VAL A 599 -26.85 -19.35 -3.29
N TYR A 600 -27.29 -18.81 -2.16
CA TYR A 600 -28.61 -19.09 -1.60
C TYR A 600 -29.36 -17.81 -1.17
N ASN A 601 -30.68 -17.95 -1.01
CA ASN A 601 -31.60 -16.88 -0.59
C ASN A 601 -31.43 -16.53 0.89
N TYR A 602 -30.25 -16.02 1.24
CA TYR A 602 -29.89 -15.65 2.61
C TYR A 602 -30.92 -14.73 3.28
N GLY A 603 -31.40 -13.74 2.54
CA GLY A 603 -32.41 -12.81 3.01
C GLY A 603 -33.76 -13.43 3.35
N GLU A 604 -34.22 -14.40 2.53
CA GLU A 604 -35.47 -15.13 2.82
C GLU A 604 -35.32 -16.00 4.07
N GLN A 605 -34.13 -16.57 4.28
CA GLN A 605 -33.87 -17.36 5.49
C GLN A 605 -33.79 -16.49 6.74
N ILE A 606 -33.19 -15.29 6.66
CA ILE A 606 -33.22 -14.29 7.75
C ILE A 606 -34.66 -13.90 8.06
N ALA A 607 -35.46 -13.55 7.05
CA ALA A 607 -36.86 -13.19 7.25
C ALA A 607 -37.67 -14.32 7.91
N GLY A 608 -37.28 -15.58 7.69
CA GLY A 608 -37.91 -16.75 8.30
C GLY A 608 -37.44 -17.12 9.72
N VAL A 609 -36.53 -16.36 10.33
CA VAL A 609 -36.01 -16.65 11.69
C VAL A 609 -37.11 -16.47 12.74
N THR A 610 -37.08 -17.33 13.75
CA THR A 610 -38.02 -17.37 14.90
C THR A 610 -37.37 -16.85 16.18
N GLU A 611 -38.13 -16.87 17.28
CA GLU A 611 -37.67 -16.50 18.63
C GLU A 611 -36.61 -17.46 19.19
N GLU A 612 -36.43 -18.66 18.61
CA GLU A 612 -35.37 -19.59 18.99
C GLU A 612 -33.99 -19.14 18.48
N GLY A 613 -33.96 -18.22 17.52
CA GLY A 613 -32.75 -17.75 16.87
C GLY A 613 -32.10 -18.79 15.96
N ARG A 614 -31.16 -18.34 15.13
CA ARG A 614 -30.43 -19.19 14.18
C ARG A 614 -29.08 -18.62 13.82
N TRP A 615 -28.09 -19.51 13.73
CA TRP A 615 -26.78 -19.22 13.16
C TRP A 615 -26.79 -19.31 11.63
N PHE A 616 -26.06 -18.37 11.03
CA PHE A 616 -25.78 -18.33 9.61
C PHE A 616 -24.28 -18.25 9.37
N HIS A 617 -23.79 -19.12 8.50
CA HIS A 617 -22.39 -19.18 8.10
C HIS A 617 -22.29 -18.96 6.60
N ASN A 618 -21.55 -17.95 6.19
CA ASN A 618 -21.46 -17.49 4.80
C ASN A 618 -20.04 -17.11 4.43
N LEU A 619 -19.76 -17.03 3.13
CA LEU A 619 -18.53 -16.42 2.62
C LEU A 619 -18.82 -14.99 2.19
N ARG A 620 -18.01 -14.06 2.70
CA ARG A 620 -17.89 -12.75 2.07
C ARG A 620 -17.14 -12.93 0.74
N PRO A 621 -17.58 -12.36 -0.37
CA PRO A 621 -16.77 -12.36 -1.58
C PRO A 621 -15.50 -11.52 -1.36
N GLY A 622 -14.34 -12.18 -1.27
CA GLY A 622 -13.02 -11.56 -1.36
C GLY A 622 -12.46 -11.62 -2.79
N ALA A 623 -11.44 -10.81 -3.07
CA ALA A 623 -10.67 -10.97 -4.31
C ALA A 623 -9.87 -12.29 -4.22
N GLN A 624 -9.87 -13.09 -5.28
CA GLN A 624 -9.20 -14.41 -5.39
C GLN A 624 -9.92 -15.65 -4.82
N GLY A 625 -11.20 -15.56 -4.44
CA GLY A 625 -11.91 -16.74 -3.93
C GLY A 625 -11.53 -17.16 -2.51
N THR A 626 -10.68 -16.39 -1.85
CA THR A 626 -10.52 -16.35 -0.40
C THR A 626 -11.61 -15.45 0.16
N GLY A 627 -12.77 -16.02 0.47
CA GLY A 627 -13.78 -15.30 1.24
C GLY A 627 -13.53 -15.52 2.72
N SER A 628 -13.40 -14.47 3.51
CA SER A 628 -13.46 -14.60 4.98
C SER A 628 -14.86 -15.11 5.33
N ALA A 629 -14.93 -16.14 6.17
CA ALA A 629 -16.21 -16.63 6.64
C ALA A 629 -16.88 -15.56 7.51
N VAL A 630 -18.19 -15.43 7.36
CA VAL A 630 -19.06 -14.55 8.12
C VAL A 630 -19.96 -15.44 8.95
N HIS A 631 -19.96 -15.18 10.25
CA HIS A 631 -20.76 -15.90 11.23
C HIS A 631 -21.76 -14.92 11.81
N ALA A 632 -23.05 -15.18 11.60
CA ALA A 632 -24.11 -14.28 12.07
C ALA A 632 -25.14 -15.02 12.92
N TRP A 633 -25.37 -14.51 14.12
CA TRP A 633 -26.51 -14.92 14.96
C TRP A 633 -27.67 -13.98 14.69
N VAL A 634 -28.86 -14.55 14.47
CA VAL A 634 -30.06 -13.79 14.16
C VAL A 634 -31.22 -14.36 14.97
N ILE A 635 -32.04 -13.48 15.54
CA ILE A 635 -33.21 -13.85 16.34
C ILE A 635 -34.36 -12.89 16.05
N ARG A 636 -35.58 -13.41 16.07
CA ARG A 636 -36.80 -12.59 16.01
C ARG A 636 -37.26 -12.28 17.43
N HIS A 637 -37.56 -11.02 17.70
CA HIS A 637 -38.09 -10.57 18.99
C HIS A 637 -39.08 -9.42 18.76
N ASP A 638 -40.28 -9.55 19.30
CA ASP A 638 -41.38 -8.57 19.16
C ASP A 638 -41.65 -8.11 17.70
N GLY A 639 -41.63 -9.07 16.77
CA GLY A 639 -41.83 -8.80 15.34
C GLY A 639 -40.63 -8.18 14.62
N LEU A 640 -39.61 -7.70 15.33
CA LEU A 640 -38.34 -7.23 14.80
C LEU A 640 -37.34 -8.39 14.65
N ILE A 641 -36.33 -8.23 13.80
CA ILE A 641 -35.23 -9.19 13.67
C ILE A 641 -33.94 -8.51 14.08
N PHE A 642 -33.33 -9.02 15.13
CA PHE A 642 -32.02 -8.60 15.63
C PHE A 642 -30.98 -9.59 15.12
N GLY A 643 -29.89 -9.09 14.56
CA GLY A 643 -28.77 -9.93 14.20
C GLY A 643 -27.45 -9.25 14.41
N SER A 644 -26.43 -10.04 14.69
CA SER A 644 -25.06 -9.57 14.75
C SER A 644 -24.16 -10.55 14.03
N ALA A 645 -23.05 -10.04 13.50
CA ALA A 645 -22.10 -10.85 12.76
C ALA A 645 -20.66 -10.46 13.06
N TYR A 646 -19.78 -11.47 12.99
CA TYR A 646 -18.33 -11.32 12.98
C TYR A 646 -17.74 -12.00 11.75
N PHE A 647 -16.48 -11.68 11.46
CA PHE A 647 -15.70 -12.28 10.38
C PHE A 647 -14.61 -13.16 10.99
N ASP A 648 -14.25 -14.24 10.30
CA ASP A 648 -12.98 -14.92 10.59
C ASP A 648 -11.81 -13.95 10.39
N ASP A 649 -10.77 -14.08 11.23
CA ASP A 649 -9.54 -13.30 11.08
C ASP A 649 -8.81 -13.88 9.86
N ASP A 650 -8.54 -13.04 8.86
CA ASP A 650 -7.74 -13.41 7.67
C ASP A 650 -6.24 -13.48 8.00
#